data_AF-B7PY16-F1
#
_entry.id   AF-B7PY16-F1
#
_cell.length_a   1.000
_cell.length_b   1.000
_cell.length_c   1.000
_cell.angle_alpha   90.00
_cell.angle_beta   90.00
_cell.angle_gamma   90.00
#
_symmetry.space_group_name_H-M   'P 1'
#
loop_
_entity.id
_entity.type
_entity.pdbx_description
1 polymer ?
#
loop_
_entity_poly.entity_id
_entity_poly.type
_entity_poly.pdbx_seq_one_letter_code
_entity_poly.pdbx_strand_id
1 'polypeptide(L)'
;MAVRDNIVFGQEFDPSRYQRVLRACELLNDISTFPAGDLTEVGEKGETLSGGQKQRISLARAVYSHSDIYLLDDPFSALDSNVAAKVFKQVLGHDGLLKKKTRILVSNQGNILKHMNHLILMDRNTLTVYQNLEDLLQDERAPKTLSRGMAVRGQPGPADSDAIALAWQLLWIKQWTDANSRDTDDGSYNLSWLKGLIGLCFADVLFRCSGGALLAVSTRQLSRALHYDMLSHVLSSPVSFFDSTPRGRVLNRFSIDFDMIDVRYYVTLKTSIQNALLAFSKLSVVATQSPVVLGIGGVGAVIFVFGMHLIIRSTNRARFMEGALMSRVLQHVTETIDSLSSVRSYHMVERFCGYFCRLTDSSMLAYNAWMCCSRVSRALVGIVGFAIVLTTLVVAVVTTTNDASSVGLALTSSLSIPLIMMTLCTALFPSLQHLVAFERALEYTELPQEEGQEPASLPWYSRSSGSSGARGAASRIDGVDINTVPLRRLRNAVTVIPQDPSLVRGSLRDNLDATGSHNDEELWQALREAHLADFVASQRSNLLLEVGDGGSNLSVGQRQLVCLARALIRNTKVLLLDEATSQMDGDTDRLIQATLRESFARCTILAIAHRINTVLDYDKILVMGDGRVLEYGPVRQLLADEKSLFSEMAKKAGILPAEVVFEAIYSSPISKQ
;
A
#
# COMPACT_ATOMS: atom_id res chain seq x y z
N MET A 1 -12.49 -10.00 -4.44
CA MET A 1 -13.20 -11.21 -4.93
C MET A 1 -14.04 -11.77 -3.78
N ALA A 2 -15.14 -12.48 -4.05
CA ALA A 2 -15.94 -13.08 -2.97
C ALA A 2 -15.25 -14.29 -2.32
N VAL A 3 -15.68 -14.72 -1.14
CA VAL A 3 -15.21 -15.97 -0.49
C VAL A 3 -15.42 -17.19 -1.40
N ARG A 4 -16.58 -17.28 -2.07
CA ARG A 4 -16.88 -18.33 -3.05
C ARG A 4 -15.88 -18.33 -4.20
N ASP A 5 -15.64 -17.18 -4.84
CA ASP A 5 -14.69 -17.06 -5.95
C ASP A 5 -13.27 -17.46 -5.53
N ASN A 6 -12.89 -17.12 -4.29
CA ASN A 6 -11.61 -17.49 -3.70
C ASN A 6 -11.45 -19.00 -3.52
N ILE A 7 -12.50 -19.73 -3.11
CA ILE A 7 -12.45 -21.19 -2.92
C ILE A 7 -12.56 -21.94 -4.25
N VAL A 8 -13.44 -21.48 -5.15
CA VAL A 8 -13.62 -22.07 -6.48
C VAL A 8 -12.39 -21.80 -7.37
N PHE A 9 -11.74 -20.64 -7.18
CA PHE A 9 -10.51 -20.20 -7.84
C PHE A 9 -10.47 -20.41 -9.37
N GLY A 10 -11.64 -20.25 -10.00
CA GLY A 10 -11.80 -20.33 -11.44
C GLY A 10 -12.09 -21.71 -12.04
N GLN A 11 -12.21 -22.75 -11.22
CA GLN A 11 -12.85 -24.02 -11.57
C GLN A 11 -14.36 -23.82 -11.83
N GLU A 12 -15.04 -24.84 -12.34
CA GLU A 12 -16.51 -24.86 -12.37
C GLU A 12 -17.10 -24.96 -10.95
N PHE A 13 -18.28 -24.37 -10.74
CA PHE A 13 -18.99 -24.39 -9.47
C PHE A 13 -19.95 -25.58 -9.38
N ASP A 14 -19.57 -26.60 -8.59
CA ASP A 14 -20.40 -27.73 -8.18
C ASP A 14 -20.89 -27.47 -6.74
N PRO A 15 -22.19 -27.18 -6.52
CA PRO A 15 -22.74 -26.96 -5.18
C PRO A 15 -22.53 -28.13 -4.20
N SER A 16 -22.58 -29.37 -4.68
CA SER A 16 -22.42 -30.58 -3.87
C SER A 16 -20.98 -30.84 -3.49
N ARG A 17 -20.00 -30.58 -4.37
CA ARG A 17 -18.58 -30.56 -3.98
C ARG A 17 -18.29 -29.40 -3.04
N TYR A 18 -18.77 -28.19 -3.36
CA TYR A 18 -18.54 -27.00 -2.57
C TYR A 18 -19.03 -27.16 -1.11
N GLN A 19 -20.27 -27.59 -0.91
CA GLN A 19 -20.82 -27.78 0.44
C GLN A 19 -20.10 -28.90 1.23
N ARG A 20 -19.61 -29.96 0.56
CA ARG A 20 -18.78 -31.00 1.21
C ARG A 20 -17.43 -30.44 1.67
N VAL A 21 -16.77 -29.62 0.86
CA VAL A 21 -15.51 -28.96 1.22
C VAL A 21 -15.72 -27.99 2.38
N LEU A 22 -16.76 -27.16 2.35
CA LEU A 22 -17.07 -26.23 3.45
C LEU A 22 -17.33 -26.94 4.78
N ARG A 23 -17.98 -28.12 4.75
CA ARG A 23 -18.16 -28.95 5.96
C ARG A 23 -16.82 -29.50 6.45
N ALA A 24 -16.03 -30.12 5.57
CA ALA A 24 -14.76 -30.75 5.95
C ALA A 24 -13.69 -29.76 6.46
N CYS A 25 -13.73 -28.51 5.97
CA CYS A 25 -12.89 -27.42 6.46
C CYS A 25 -13.51 -26.63 7.63
N GLU A 26 -14.62 -27.09 8.23
CA GLU A 26 -15.35 -26.44 9.33
C GLU A 26 -15.71 -24.95 9.05
N LEU A 27 -15.97 -24.57 7.79
CA LEU A 27 -16.22 -23.19 7.36
C LEU A 27 -17.69 -22.74 7.37
N LEU A 28 -18.64 -23.67 7.58
CA LEU A 28 -20.07 -23.33 7.52
C LEU A 28 -20.48 -22.27 8.54
N ASN A 29 -19.91 -22.31 9.75
CA ASN A 29 -20.25 -21.37 10.81
C ASN A 29 -19.70 -19.98 10.50
N ASP A 30 -18.45 -19.86 10.02
CA ASP A 30 -17.87 -18.58 9.59
C ASP A 30 -18.65 -17.96 8.43
N ILE A 31 -19.04 -18.76 7.45
CA ILE A 31 -19.87 -18.28 6.33
C ILE A 31 -21.23 -17.78 6.83
N SER A 32 -21.80 -18.38 7.88
CA SER A 32 -23.07 -17.92 8.45
C SER A 32 -22.98 -16.59 9.21
N THR A 33 -21.79 -16.16 9.65
CA THR A 33 -21.57 -14.87 10.31
C THR A 33 -21.16 -13.75 9.35
N PHE A 34 -20.76 -14.07 8.11
CA PHE A 34 -20.39 -13.07 7.11
C PHE A 34 -21.61 -12.30 6.57
N PRO A 35 -21.52 -10.97 6.35
CA PRO A 35 -22.67 -10.12 6.01
C PRO A 35 -23.47 -10.54 4.76
N ALA A 36 -22.82 -11.13 3.75
CA ALA A 36 -23.44 -11.64 2.53
C ALA A 36 -23.15 -13.14 2.33
N GLY A 37 -22.91 -13.88 3.42
CA GLY A 37 -22.53 -15.29 3.36
C GLY A 37 -21.24 -15.52 2.57
N ASP A 38 -21.23 -16.52 1.70
CA ASP A 38 -20.08 -16.85 0.85
C ASP A 38 -19.90 -15.89 -0.35
N LEU A 39 -20.86 -15.00 -0.60
CA LEU A 39 -20.75 -13.90 -1.56
C LEU A 39 -20.12 -12.64 -0.96
N THR A 40 -19.76 -12.65 0.33
CA THR A 40 -19.05 -11.53 0.97
C THR A 40 -17.71 -11.29 0.29
N GLU A 41 -17.45 -10.03 -0.09
CA GLU A 41 -16.17 -9.63 -0.67
C GLU A 41 -15.07 -9.64 0.40
N VAL A 42 -13.94 -10.25 0.07
CA VAL A 42 -12.75 -10.28 0.90
C VAL A 42 -11.84 -9.13 0.49
N GLY A 43 -11.42 -8.31 1.45
CA GLY A 43 -10.51 -7.16 1.24
C GLY A 43 -9.10 -7.57 0.79
N GLU A 44 -8.24 -6.58 0.52
CA GLU A 44 -6.83 -6.81 0.15
C GLU A 44 -6.15 -7.64 1.25
N LYS A 45 -5.45 -8.74 0.87
CA LYS A 45 -4.85 -9.73 1.79
C LYS A 45 -5.81 -10.32 2.85
N GLY A 46 -7.12 -10.17 2.66
CA GLY A 46 -8.17 -10.60 3.58
C GLY A 46 -8.09 -9.94 4.95
N GLU A 47 -7.74 -8.65 5.05
CA GLU A 47 -7.68 -7.91 6.32
C GLU A 47 -8.96 -8.05 7.18
N THR A 48 -10.12 -8.29 6.56
CA THR A 48 -11.42 -8.55 7.23
C THR A 48 -11.62 -9.98 7.79
N LEU A 49 -10.61 -10.85 7.75
CA LEU A 49 -10.70 -12.27 8.15
C LEU A 49 -9.64 -12.63 9.20
N SER A 50 -9.97 -13.51 10.15
CA SER A 50 -8.99 -14.02 11.12
C SER A 50 -7.96 -14.96 10.47
N GLY A 51 -6.79 -15.15 11.09
CA GLY A 51 -5.76 -16.07 10.61
C GLY A 51 -6.28 -17.49 10.33
N GLY A 52 -7.03 -18.06 11.28
CA GLY A 52 -7.67 -19.37 11.12
C GLY A 52 -8.78 -19.41 10.05
N GLN A 53 -9.44 -18.30 9.73
CA GLN A 53 -10.35 -18.21 8.58
C GLN A 53 -9.58 -18.19 7.26
N LYS A 54 -8.50 -17.40 7.16
CA LYS A 54 -7.62 -17.35 5.98
C LYS A 54 -7.04 -18.73 5.65
N GLN A 55 -6.52 -19.44 6.66
CA GLN A 55 -5.98 -20.79 6.47
C GLN A 55 -7.05 -21.79 6.02
N ARG A 56 -8.23 -21.81 6.65
CA ARG A 56 -9.33 -22.71 6.24
C ARG A 56 -9.84 -22.41 4.83
N ILE A 57 -9.92 -21.14 4.42
CA ILE A 57 -10.29 -20.76 3.05
C ILE A 57 -9.22 -21.18 2.03
N SER A 58 -7.93 -21.04 2.38
CA SER A 58 -6.81 -21.51 1.55
C SER A 58 -6.80 -23.05 1.40
N LEU A 59 -7.04 -23.77 2.50
CA LEU A 59 -7.17 -25.22 2.48
C LEU A 59 -8.42 -25.67 1.68
N ALA A 60 -9.55 -24.98 1.85
CA ALA A 60 -10.77 -25.25 1.07
C ALA A 60 -10.54 -25.05 -0.43
N ARG A 61 -9.82 -24.00 -0.84
CA ARG A 61 -9.37 -23.78 -2.23
C ARG A 61 -8.57 -24.97 -2.75
N ALA A 62 -7.57 -25.42 -1.99
CA ALA A 62 -6.76 -26.58 -2.36
C ALA A 62 -7.65 -27.83 -2.54
N VAL A 63 -8.44 -28.20 -1.54
CA VAL A 63 -9.32 -29.39 -1.58
C VAL A 63 -10.31 -29.31 -2.74
N TYR A 64 -10.86 -28.13 -3.04
CA TYR A 64 -11.82 -27.93 -4.12
C TYR A 64 -11.21 -28.07 -5.53
N SER A 65 -9.91 -27.78 -5.70
CA SER A 65 -9.21 -27.91 -7.00
C SER A 65 -9.08 -29.36 -7.50
N HIS A 66 -9.22 -30.34 -6.60
CA HIS A 66 -9.18 -31.78 -6.90
C HIS A 66 -7.89 -32.32 -7.57
N SER A 67 -6.75 -31.63 -7.37
CA SER A 67 -5.42 -32.04 -7.82
C SER A 67 -5.03 -33.48 -7.44
N ASP A 68 -4.01 -34.05 -8.08
CA ASP A 68 -3.49 -35.39 -7.74
C ASP A 68 -2.46 -35.37 -6.61
N ILE A 69 -1.71 -34.28 -6.50
CA ILE A 69 -0.69 -34.04 -5.48
C ILE A 69 -1.06 -32.77 -4.71
N TYR A 70 -0.99 -32.85 -3.39
CA TYR A 70 -1.21 -31.74 -2.47
C TYR A 70 0.10 -31.44 -1.73
N LEU A 71 0.58 -30.22 -1.89
CA LEU A 71 1.67 -29.65 -1.09
C LEU A 71 1.03 -28.69 -0.08
N LEU A 72 1.25 -28.95 1.21
CA LEU A 72 0.63 -28.22 2.31
C LEU A 72 1.73 -27.71 3.24
N ASP A 73 1.80 -26.40 3.41
CA ASP A 73 2.80 -25.70 4.20
C ASP A 73 2.11 -25.07 5.41
N ASP A 74 2.37 -25.63 6.60
CA ASP A 74 1.75 -25.28 7.90
C ASP A 74 0.23 -24.93 7.86
N PRO A 75 -0.64 -25.78 7.27
CA PRO A 75 -2.08 -25.48 7.07
C PRO A 75 -2.90 -25.42 8.37
N PHE A 76 -2.29 -25.62 9.54
CA PHE A 76 -2.92 -25.68 10.86
C PHE A 76 -2.32 -24.71 11.88
N SER A 77 -1.35 -23.87 11.51
CA SER A 77 -0.59 -23.04 12.47
C SER A 77 -1.42 -21.91 13.11
N ALA A 78 -2.49 -21.44 12.46
CA ALA A 78 -3.43 -20.44 12.98
C ALA A 78 -4.80 -21.04 13.33
N LEU A 79 -4.88 -22.36 13.56
CA LEU A 79 -6.09 -23.06 13.97
C LEU A 79 -5.97 -23.56 15.40
N ASP A 80 -7.07 -23.46 16.16
CA ASP A 80 -7.13 -24.10 17.48
C ASP A 80 -7.04 -25.62 17.35
N SER A 81 -6.54 -26.29 18.39
CA SER A 81 -6.26 -27.73 18.33
C SER A 81 -7.49 -28.59 18.04
N ASN A 82 -8.70 -28.15 18.41
CA ASN A 82 -9.93 -28.89 18.17
C ASN A 82 -10.36 -28.79 16.70
N VAL A 83 -10.38 -27.58 16.13
CA VAL A 83 -10.69 -27.38 14.71
C VAL A 83 -9.59 -27.98 13.84
N ALA A 84 -8.31 -27.82 14.18
CA ALA A 84 -7.20 -28.46 13.50
C ALA A 84 -7.35 -29.99 13.46
N ALA A 85 -7.65 -30.64 14.61
CA ALA A 85 -7.87 -32.08 14.66
C ALA A 85 -9.09 -32.55 13.83
N LYS A 86 -10.20 -31.80 13.86
CA LYS A 86 -11.38 -32.08 13.03
C LYS A 86 -11.07 -31.96 11.54
N VAL A 87 -10.47 -30.85 11.11
CA VAL A 87 -10.14 -30.58 9.71
C VAL A 87 -9.09 -31.57 9.22
N PHE A 88 -8.08 -31.90 10.04
CA PHE A 88 -7.13 -32.97 9.74
C PHE A 88 -7.87 -34.31 9.48
N LYS A 89 -8.74 -34.74 10.40
CA LYS A 89 -9.51 -35.99 10.26
C LYS A 89 -10.42 -36.00 9.03
N GLN A 90 -11.10 -34.89 8.75
CA GLN A 90 -12.08 -34.79 7.64
C GLN A 90 -11.44 -34.55 6.26
N VAL A 91 -10.23 -33.97 6.20
CA VAL A 91 -9.56 -33.61 4.94
C VAL A 91 -8.36 -34.50 4.65
N LEU A 92 -7.38 -34.61 5.57
CA LEU A 92 -6.06 -35.20 5.33
C LEU A 92 -5.86 -36.62 5.88
N GLY A 93 -6.64 -37.01 6.88
CA GLY A 93 -6.57 -38.32 7.52
C GLY A 93 -6.92 -39.47 6.56
N HIS A 94 -6.66 -40.71 6.98
CA HIS A 94 -6.85 -41.90 6.14
C HIS A 94 -8.29 -42.07 5.61
N ASP A 95 -9.30 -41.50 6.29
CA ASP A 95 -10.70 -41.49 5.85
C ASP A 95 -11.20 -40.16 5.27
N GLY A 96 -10.35 -39.13 5.25
CA GLY A 96 -10.70 -37.77 4.80
C GLY A 96 -10.92 -37.64 3.30
N LEU A 97 -11.37 -36.44 2.88
CA LEU A 97 -11.68 -36.12 1.47
C LEU A 97 -10.51 -36.43 0.51
N LEU A 98 -9.27 -36.24 0.96
CA LEU A 98 -8.08 -36.42 0.12
C LEU A 98 -7.45 -37.82 0.23
N LYS A 99 -8.12 -38.81 0.85
CA LYS A 99 -7.51 -40.11 1.19
C LYS A 99 -6.82 -40.85 0.04
N LYS A 100 -7.36 -40.76 -1.18
CA LYS A 100 -6.81 -41.40 -2.40
C LYS A 100 -5.77 -40.54 -3.16
N LYS A 101 -5.44 -39.34 -2.66
CA LYS A 101 -4.54 -38.37 -3.30
C LYS A 101 -3.19 -38.34 -2.58
N THR A 102 -2.13 -37.97 -3.28
CA THR A 102 -0.79 -37.80 -2.68
C THR A 102 -0.78 -36.53 -1.83
N ARG A 103 -0.33 -36.62 -0.59
CA ARG A 103 -0.34 -35.52 0.40
C ARG A 103 1.06 -35.37 0.98
N ILE A 104 1.68 -34.21 0.79
CA ILE A 104 2.94 -33.82 1.42
C ILE A 104 2.62 -32.65 2.34
N LEU A 105 2.91 -32.83 3.62
CA LEU A 105 2.63 -31.86 4.69
C LEU A 105 3.95 -31.46 5.33
N VAL A 106 4.30 -30.18 5.24
CA VAL A 106 5.29 -29.52 6.10
C VAL A 106 4.51 -28.95 7.28
N SER A 107 4.95 -29.26 8.50
CA SER A 107 4.25 -28.84 9.72
C SER A 107 5.17 -28.86 10.93
N ASN A 108 5.28 -27.74 11.63
CA ASN A 108 6.06 -27.64 12.86
C ASN A 108 5.31 -28.21 14.09
N GLN A 109 4.02 -28.55 13.94
CA GLN A 109 3.21 -29.20 14.97
C GLN A 109 3.49 -30.71 15.06
N GLY A 110 4.42 -31.10 15.94
CA GLY A 110 4.83 -32.50 16.16
C GLY A 110 3.69 -33.50 16.44
N ASN A 111 2.57 -33.03 17.00
CA ASN A 111 1.37 -33.82 17.28
C ASN A 111 0.75 -34.49 16.04
N ILE A 112 1.03 -33.99 14.84
CA ILE A 112 0.47 -34.48 13.57
C ILE A 112 1.35 -35.60 12.96
N LEU A 113 2.64 -35.67 13.32
CA LEU A 113 3.62 -36.59 12.72
C LEU A 113 3.24 -38.07 12.91
N LYS A 114 2.62 -38.41 14.05
CA LYS A 114 2.13 -39.77 14.38
C LYS A 114 1.03 -40.31 13.45
N HIS A 115 0.52 -39.49 12.54
CA HIS A 115 -0.51 -39.85 11.57
C HIS A 115 0.00 -39.81 10.12
N MET A 116 1.32 -39.60 9.92
CA MET A 116 1.96 -39.60 8.60
C MET A 116 2.45 -41.00 8.23
N ASN A 117 2.45 -41.32 6.93
CA ASN A 117 2.95 -42.59 6.41
C ASN A 117 4.49 -42.63 6.26
N HIS A 118 5.11 -41.47 6.07
CA HIS A 118 6.55 -41.28 5.95
C HIS A 118 6.91 -39.91 6.55
N LEU A 119 8.11 -39.79 7.10
CA LEU A 119 8.65 -38.57 7.67
C LEU A 119 9.95 -38.20 6.95
N ILE A 120 10.19 -36.90 6.76
CA ILE A 120 11.37 -36.41 6.05
C ILE A 120 12.01 -35.32 6.90
N LEU A 121 13.27 -35.51 7.29
CA LEU A 121 14.10 -34.45 7.85
C LEU A 121 14.89 -33.79 6.73
N MET A 122 14.98 -32.46 6.77
CA MET A 122 15.84 -31.69 5.89
C MET A 122 16.76 -30.82 6.74
N ASP A 123 18.06 -31.14 6.73
CA ASP A 123 19.09 -30.36 7.40
C ASP A 123 20.35 -30.25 6.55
N ARG A 124 20.91 -29.04 6.48
CA ARG A 124 22.18 -28.72 5.80
C ARG A 124 22.33 -29.36 4.42
N ASN A 125 21.29 -29.24 3.58
CA ASN A 125 21.17 -29.87 2.25
C ASN A 125 21.20 -31.41 2.22
N THR A 126 21.14 -32.09 3.36
CA THR A 126 20.87 -33.53 3.45
C THR A 126 19.39 -33.78 3.69
N LEU A 127 18.86 -34.81 3.04
CA LEU A 127 17.45 -35.20 3.10
C LEU A 127 17.40 -36.66 3.55
N THR A 128 16.96 -36.90 4.77
CA THR A 128 16.81 -38.24 5.36
C THR A 128 15.34 -38.59 5.47
N VAL A 129 14.97 -39.75 4.91
CA VAL A 129 13.60 -40.26 4.92
C VAL A 129 13.50 -41.34 5.98
N TYR A 130 12.57 -41.16 6.91
CA TYR A 130 12.27 -42.09 7.99
C TYR A 130 10.89 -42.70 7.75
N GLN A 131 10.73 -43.97 8.09
CA GLN A 131 9.42 -44.60 8.06
C GLN A 131 8.64 -44.28 9.34
N ASN A 132 9.35 -44.14 10.47
CA ASN A 132 8.76 -43.99 11.80
C ASN A 132 9.29 -42.73 12.52
N LEU A 133 8.52 -42.21 13.49
CA LEU A 133 8.89 -41.03 14.30
C LEU A 133 10.07 -41.28 15.25
N GLU A 134 10.27 -42.54 15.65
CA GLU A 134 11.31 -42.95 16.59
C GLU A 134 12.71 -42.89 15.98
N ASP A 135 12.84 -43.06 14.66
CA ASP A 135 14.11 -42.96 13.93
C ASP A 135 14.49 -41.49 13.67
N LEU A 136 13.49 -40.62 13.46
CA LEU A 136 13.66 -39.19 13.19
C LEU A 136 14.28 -38.44 14.39
N LEU A 137 13.88 -38.80 15.60
CA LEU A 137 14.31 -38.16 16.85
C LEU A 137 15.73 -38.56 17.29
N GLN A 138 16.41 -39.43 16.53
CA GLN A 138 17.77 -39.91 16.84
C GLN A 138 18.86 -39.26 15.97
N ASP A 139 18.51 -38.42 14.99
CA ASP A 139 19.51 -37.78 14.11
C ASP A 139 19.96 -36.41 14.67
N GLU A 140 21.27 -36.26 14.90
CA GLU A 140 21.90 -35.01 15.38
C GLU A 140 21.80 -33.86 14.37
N ARG A 141 21.38 -34.14 13.13
CA ARG A 141 21.14 -33.20 12.04
C ARG A 141 19.82 -32.44 12.17
N ALA A 142 19.62 -31.75 13.29
CA ALA A 142 18.53 -30.77 13.45
C ALA A 142 19.09 -29.33 13.25
N PRO A 143 18.53 -28.49 12.34
CA PRO A 143 19.23 -27.28 11.89
C PRO A 143 19.41 -26.16 12.93
N LYS A 144 20.64 -26.04 13.46
CA LYS A 144 21.16 -24.78 14.02
C LYS A 144 21.69 -23.91 12.85
N THR A 145 21.02 -22.79 12.54
CA THR A 145 21.17 -22.03 11.28
C THR A 145 22.23 -20.91 11.27
N LEU A 146 23.05 -20.87 10.19
CA LEU A 146 24.03 -19.85 9.74
C LEU A 146 23.74 -19.55 8.23
N SER A 147 23.62 -18.31 7.72
CA SER A 147 24.66 -17.34 7.22
C SER A 147 25.36 -17.70 5.86
N ARG A 148 25.69 -16.81 4.86
CA ARG A 148 25.37 -15.37 4.59
C ARG A 148 26.02 -14.78 3.28
N GLY A 149 25.44 -13.75 2.63
CA GLY A 149 26.14 -12.79 1.71
C GLY A 149 25.28 -12.27 0.52
N MET A 150 25.15 -10.95 0.22
CA MET A 150 26.10 -9.94 -0.38
C MET A 150 26.46 -10.18 -1.88
N ALA A 151 26.59 -9.18 -2.80
CA ALA A 151 26.33 -7.72 -2.84
C ALA A 151 26.52 -7.14 -4.30
N VAL A 152 26.50 -5.79 -4.46
CA VAL A 152 27.16 -4.92 -5.51
C VAL A 152 26.25 -4.09 -6.48
N ARG A 153 26.74 -2.87 -6.79
CA ARG A 153 26.10 -1.68 -7.43
C ARG A 153 26.31 -1.55 -8.96
N GLY A 154 25.56 -0.62 -9.58
CA GLY A 154 25.96 0.13 -10.78
C GLY A 154 25.31 1.54 -10.86
N GLN A 155 26.05 2.57 -11.31
CA GLN A 155 25.57 3.93 -11.63
C GLN A 155 25.52 4.15 -13.16
N PRO A 156 24.80 5.18 -13.64
CA PRO A 156 25.15 5.83 -14.90
C PRO A 156 25.26 7.37 -14.81
N GLY A 157 25.96 7.97 -15.80
CA GLY A 157 26.16 9.42 -15.98
C GLY A 157 25.25 10.06 -17.06
N PRO A 158 25.48 11.36 -17.39
CA PRO A 158 24.46 12.25 -17.97
C PRO A 158 24.60 12.51 -19.50
N ALA A 159 23.66 13.28 -20.06
CA ALA A 159 23.75 13.85 -21.42
C ALA A 159 23.05 15.22 -21.53
N ASP A 160 23.65 16.14 -22.29
CA ASP A 160 23.15 17.49 -22.60
C ASP A 160 22.13 17.51 -23.76
N SER A 161 21.41 18.63 -23.94
CA SER A 161 21.34 19.34 -25.24
C SER A 161 20.45 20.59 -25.22
N ASP A 162 20.91 21.63 -25.91
CA ASP A 162 20.19 22.88 -26.19
C ASP A 162 19.06 22.71 -27.22
N ALA A 163 18.03 23.58 -27.14
CA ALA A 163 17.31 24.04 -28.33
C ALA A 163 16.50 25.34 -28.06
N ILE A 164 16.12 26.00 -29.17
CA ILE A 164 15.15 27.11 -29.30
C ILE A 164 15.75 28.53 -29.27
N ALA A 165 16.70 28.78 -30.18
CA ALA A 165 17.13 30.13 -30.60
C ALA A 165 16.48 30.60 -31.93
N LEU A 166 15.45 29.89 -32.41
CA LEU A 166 15.05 29.87 -33.84
C LEU A 166 13.80 30.70 -34.19
N ALA A 167 13.13 31.32 -33.21
CA ALA A 167 11.84 31.98 -33.42
C ALA A 167 11.90 33.51 -33.64
N TRP A 168 12.95 34.19 -33.15
CA TRP A 168 13.00 35.66 -33.17
C TRP A 168 13.85 36.25 -34.31
N GLN A 169 14.80 35.48 -34.85
CA GLN A 169 15.61 35.86 -36.03
C GLN A 169 14.72 36.21 -37.24
N LEU A 170 13.61 35.48 -37.42
CA LEU A 170 12.68 35.64 -38.54
C LEU A 170 11.89 36.97 -38.53
N LEU A 171 11.71 37.60 -37.35
CA LEU A 171 11.04 38.90 -37.26
C LEU A 171 11.99 40.08 -37.48
N TRP A 172 13.25 39.95 -37.06
CA TRP A 172 14.25 41.00 -37.21
C TRP A 172 14.76 41.15 -38.65
N ILE A 173 14.92 40.02 -39.36
CA ILE A 173 15.29 40.00 -40.79
C ILE A 173 14.33 40.87 -41.63
N LYS A 174 13.02 40.86 -41.30
CA LYS A 174 12.02 41.67 -42.02
C LYS A 174 12.35 43.18 -41.98
N GLN A 175 12.62 43.74 -40.79
CA GLN A 175 12.91 45.17 -40.66
C GLN A 175 14.29 45.56 -41.21
N TRP A 176 15.28 44.66 -41.13
CA TRP A 176 16.58 44.87 -41.77
C TRP A 176 16.47 44.90 -43.30
N THR A 177 15.63 44.04 -43.88
CA THR A 177 15.39 43.99 -45.34
C THR A 177 14.72 45.29 -45.83
N ASP A 178 13.76 45.83 -45.08
CA ASP A 178 13.11 47.11 -45.43
C ASP A 178 14.09 48.30 -45.32
N ALA A 179 14.96 48.33 -44.30
CA ALA A 179 15.92 49.43 -44.09
C ALA A 179 17.01 49.49 -45.17
N ASN A 180 17.53 48.34 -45.62
CA ASN A 180 18.55 48.27 -46.68
C ASN A 180 18.03 48.63 -48.08
N SER A 181 16.74 48.88 -48.25
CA SER A 181 16.12 49.27 -49.54
C SER A 181 16.11 50.79 -49.80
N ARG A 182 16.53 51.60 -48.83
CA ARG A 182 16.56 53.08 -48.93
C ARG A 182 17.97 53.60 -48.80
N ASP A 183 18.57 53.82 -49.97
CA ASP A 183 19.94 54.28 -50.16
C ASP A 183 20.16 55.68 -49.55
N THR A 184 20.76 55.75 -48.36
CA THR A 184 21.32 56.98 -47.76
C THR A 184 22.50 56.63 -46.84
N ASP A 185 23.64 57.27 -47.12
CA ASP A 185 24.97 56.83 -46.70
C ASP A 185 25.40 57.42 -45.34
N ASP A 186 24.83 56.91 -44.23
CA ASP A 186 25.28 57.26 -42.86
C ASP A 186 25.35 56.04 -41.92
N GLY A 187 26.55 55.45 -41.83
CA GLY A 187 26.82 54.26 -41.02
C GLY A 187 26.74 54.44 -39.50
N SER A 188 26.60 55.67 -39.00
CA SER A 188 26.57 55.97 -37.55
C SER A 188 25.33 55.40 -36.85
N TYR A 189 24.16 55.50 -37.49
CA TYR A 189 22.89 55.09 -36.90
C TYR A 189 22.81 53.56 -36.68
N ASN A 190 23.38 52.77 -37.61
CA ASN A 190 23.32 51.31 -37.57
C ASN A 190 23.93 50.72 -36.28
N LEU A 191 25.05 51.26 -35.79
CA LEU A 191 25.73 50.72 -34.60
C LEU A 191 24.97 51.01 -33.29
N SER A 192 24.32 52.17 -33.20
CA SER A 192 23.56 52.57 -32.00
C SER A 192 22.27 51.75 -31.86
N TRP A 193 21.56 51.53 -32.97
CA TRP A 193 20.38 50.66 -33.01
C TRP A 193 20.74 49.19 -32.74
N LEU A 194 21.86 48.70 -33.28
CA LEU A 194 22.36 47.34 -33.00
C LEU A 194 22.68 47.13 -31.52
N LYS A 195 23.31 48.10 -30.85
CA LYS A 195 23.55 48.05 -29.40
C LYS A 195 22.24 47.99 -28.59
N GLY A 196 21.23 48.76 -28.99
CA GLY A 196 19.89 48.72 -28.39
C GLY A 196 19.23 47.35 -28.50
N LEU A 197 19.30 46.71 -29.69
CA LEU A 197 18.82 45.34 -29.89
C LEU A 197 19.54 44.34 -28.99
N ILE A 198 20.88 44.38 -28.96
CA ILE A 198 21.68 43.45 -28.14
C ILE A 198 21.31 43.58 -26.66
N GLY A 199 21.12 44.80 -26.16
CA GLY A 199 20.65 45.06 -24.80
C GLY A 199 19.25 44.48 -24.52
N LEU A 200 18.31 44.63 -25.46
CA LEU A 200 16.96 44.05 -25.35
C LEU A 200 16.97 42.52 -25.35
N CYS A 201 17.77 41.89 -26.23
CA CYS A 201 17.94 40.43 -26.27
C CYS A 201 18.55 39.90 -24.96
N PHE A 202 19.57 40.57 -24.43
CA PHE A 202 20.20 40.19 -23.17
C PHE A 202 19.22 40.33 -21.99
N ALA A 203 18.42 41.41 -21.97
CA ALA A 203 17.37 41.60 -20.96
C ALA A 203 16.28 40.51 -21.03
N ASP A 204 15.78 40.15 -22.22
CA ASP A 204 14.80 39.07 -22.40
C ASP A 204 15.32 37.72 -21.86
N VAL A 205 16.57 37.36 -22.20
CA VAL A 205 17.22 36.14 -21.66
C VAL A 205 17.31 36.21 -20.13
N LEU A 206 17.76 37.34 -19.57
CA LEU A 206 17.90 37.51 -18.13
C LEU A 206 16.55 37.43 -17.39
N PHE A 207 15.48 38.01 -17.95
CA PHE A 207 14.12 37.89 -17.41
C PHE A 207 13.55 36.47 -17.51
N ARG A 208 13.78 35.74 -18.61
CA ARG A 208 13.36 34.33 -18.74
C ARG A 208 14.11 33.42 -17.78
N CYS A 209 15.42 33.61 -17.63
CA CYS A 209 16.25 32.83 -16.71
C CYS A 209 15.86 33.08 -15.25
N SER A 210 15.74 34.35 -14.83
CA SER A 210 15.33 34.71 -13.46
C SER A 210 13.90 34.27 -13.14
N GLY A 211 12.93 34.50 -14.04
CA GLY A 211 11.56 34.03 -13.87
C GLY A 211 11.44 32.50 -13.85
N GLY A 212 12.21 31.81 -14.69
CA GLY A 212 12.28 30.34 -14.70
C GLY A 212 12.88 29.77 -13.41
N ALA A 213 13.97 30.38 -12.91
CA ALA A 213 14.60 29.99 -11.65
C ALA A 213 13.69 30.24 -10.44
N LEU A 214 13.02 31.41 -10.38
CA LEU A 214 12.04 31.73 -9.35
C LEU A 214 10.91 30.71 -9.34
N LEU A 215 10.33 30.42 -10.50
CA LEU A 215 9.24 29.45 -10.62
C LEU A 215 9.67 28.05 -10.18
N ALA A 216 10.88 27.60 -10.56
CA ALA A 216 11.42 26.31 -10.14
C ALA A 216 11.66 26.23 -8.62
N VAL A 217 12.10 27.32 -7.99
CA VAL A 217 12.21 27.42 -6.52
C VAL A 217 10.82 27.34 -5.87
N SER A 218 9.83 28.08 -6.39
CA SER A 218 8.46 28.06 -5.87
C SER A 218 7.78 26.70 -6.01
N THR A 219 7.90 26.02 -7.17
CA THR A 219 7.33 24.68 -7.35
C THR A 219 8.02 23.64 -6.48
N ARG A 220 9.33 23.74 -6.27
CA ARG A 220 10.07 22.88 -5.32
C ARG A 220 9.63 23.09 -3.87
N GLN A 221 9.34 24.33 -3.47
CA GLN A 221 8.83 24.63 -2.13
C GLN A 221 7.41 24.06 -1.95
N LEU A 222 6.53 24.24 -2.95
CA LEU A 222 5.16 23.71 -2.96
C LEU A 222 5.14 22.18 -2.89
N SER A 223 5.91 21.49 -3.74
CA SER A 223 6.09 20.03 -3.74
C SER A 223 6.52 19.53 -2.36
N ARG A 224 7.58 20.13 -1.77
CA ARG A 224 8.09 19.71 -0.46
C ARG A 224 7.08 19.92 0.67
N ALA A 225 6.31 21.02 0.63
CA ALA A 225 5.25 21.27 1.61
C ALA A 225 4.15 20.21 1.50
N LEU A 226 3.56 20.04 0.31
CA LEU A 226 2.53 19.03 0.07
C LEU A 226 2.98 17.61 0.42
N HIS A 227 4.23 17.23 0.12
CA HIS A 227 4.73 15.90 0.47
C HIS A 227 4.82 15.72 1.99
N TYR A 228 5.28 16.75 2.71
CA TYR A 228 5.36 16.71 4.16
C TYR A 228 3.97 16.67 4.81
N ASP A 229 3.04 17.48 4.31
CA ASP A 229 1.68 17.57 4.83
C ASP A 229 0.92 16.26 4.55
N MET A 230 0.97 15.72 3.33
CA MET A 230 0.37 14.41 3.03
C MET A 230 0.99 13.28 3.84
N LEU A 231 2.33 13.23 3.98
CA LEU A 231 2.99 12.18 4.73
C LEU A 231 2.62 12.23 6.22
N SER A 232 2.60 13.42 6.82
CA SER A 232 2.21 13.59 8.23
C SER A 232 0.74 13.24 8.48
N HIS A 233 -0.17 13.64 7.59
CA HIS A 233 -1.60 13.32 7.73
C HIS A 233 -1.90 11.83 7.51
N VAL A 234 -1.23 11.17 6.55
CA VAL A 234 -1.34 9.72 6.33
C VAL A 234 -0.79 8.94 7.53
N LEU A 235 0.41 9.27 8.02
CA LEU A 235 1.03 8.58 9.17
C LEU A 235 0.24 8.75 10.48
N SER A 236 -0.58 9.80 10.57
CA SER A 236 -1.40 10.14 11.73
C SER A 236 -2.89 9.81 11.53
N SER A 237 -3.24 9.15 10.42
CA SER A 237 -4.60 8.67 10.16
C SER A 237 -4.92 7.41 10.97
N PRO A 238 -6.17 7.21 11.42
CA PRO A 238 -6.55 6.02 12.19
C PRO A 238 -6.46 4.74 11.35
N VAL A 239 -6.24 3.59 12.01
CA VAL A 239 -6.06 2.27 11.35
C VAL A 239 -7.18 1.95 10.34
N SER A 240 -8.43 2.34 10.63
CA SER A 240 -9.59 2.15 9.73
C SER A 240 -9.44 2.82 8.35
N PHE A 241 -8.60 3.84 8.20
CA PHE A 241 -8.26 4.40 6.89
C PHE A 241 -7.48 3.39 6.05
N PHE A 242 -6.53 2.68 6.66
CA PHE A 242 -5.72 1.67 6.00
C PHE A 242 -6.53 0.40 5.69
N ASP A 243 -7.41 -0.04 6.59
CA ASP A 243 -8.29 -1.20 6.35
C ASP A 243 -9.29 -0.98 5.20
N SER A 244 -9.64 0.28 4.93
CA SER A 244 -10.62 0.66 3.88
C SER A 244 -9.99 1.20 2.60
N THR A 245 -8.71 1.57 2.62
CA THR A 245 -8.00 2.18 1.49
C THR A 245 -6.91 1.26 0.97
N PRO A 246 -7.07 0.67 -0.24
CA PRO A 246 -6.08 -0.23 -0.83
C PRO A 246 -4.68 0.39 -0.86
N ARG A 247 -3.66 -0.39 -0.51
CA ARG A 247 -2.28 0.09 -0.34
C ARG A 247 -1.74 0.69 -1.65
N GLY A 248 -2.11 0.07 -2.77
CA GLY A 248 -1.82 0.58 -4.11
C GLY A 248 -2.38 1.98 -4.40
N ARG A 249 -3.51 2.39 -3.79
CA ARG A 249 -4.06 3.74 -3.96
C ARG A 249 -3.17 4.78 -3.28
N VAL A 250 -2.78 4.54 -2.02
CA VAL A 250 -1.87 5.42 -1.27
C VAL A 250 -0.53 5.53 -1.99
N LEU A 251 0.05 4.40 -2.40
CA LEU A 251 1.31 4.39 -3.14
C LEU A 251 1.21 5.15 -4.48
N ASN A 252 0.09 5.03 -5.20
CA ASN A 252 -0.14 5.78 -6.45
C ASN A 252 -0.17 7.30 -6.24
N ARG A 253 -0.61 7.80 -5.07
CA ARG A 253 -0.52 9.23 -4.73
C ARG A 253 0.92 9.68 -4.60
N PHE A 254 1.71 8.99 -3.76
CA PHE A 254 3.12 9.31 -3.50
C PHE A 254 4.06 9.04 -4.68
N SER A 255 3.64 8.30 -5.71
CA SER A 255 4.45 8.01 -6.90
C SER A 255 3.94 8.73 -8.16
N ILE A 256 2.79 8.33 -8.71
CA ILE A 256 2.32 8.82 -10.01
C ILE A 256 1.77 10.25 -9.90
N ASP A 257 0.94 10.55 -8.90
CA ASP A 257 0.39 11.90 -8.77
C ASP A 257 1.50 12.90 -8.34
N PHE A 258 2.51 12.49 -7.56
CA PHE A 258 3.68 13.31 -7.26
C PHE A 258 4.65 13.53 -8.44
N ASP A 259 4.96 12.53 -9.28
CA ASP A 259 5.74 12.74 -10.52
C ASP A 259 5.12 13.83 -11.41
N MET A 260 3.79 13.86 -11.48
CA MET A 260 3.03 14.86 -12.22
C MET A 260 3.20 16.27 -11.61
N ILE A 261 3.23 16.39 -10.28
CA ILE A 261 3.40 17.67 -9.55
C ILE A 261 4.87 18.15 -9.58
N ASP A 262 5.83 17.26 -9.39
CA ASP A 262 7.25 17.61 -9.26
C ASP A 262 7.88 17.96 -10.61
N VAL A 263 7.67 17.12 -11.62
CA VAL A 263 8.35 17.22 -12.92
C VAL A 263 7.50 17.96 -13.94
N ARG A 264 6.23 17.54 -14.10
CA ARG A 264 5.42 17.93 -15.27
C ARG A 264 4.65 19.22 -15.06
N TYR A 265 4.24 19.51 -13.82
CA TYR A 265 3.52 20.73 -13.48
C TYR A 265 4.40 21.97 -13.67
N TYR A 266 5.67 21.96 -13.22
CA TYR A 266 6.60 23.08 -13.46
C TYR A 266 6.72 23.43 -14.95
N VAL A 267 6.98 22.42 -15.80
CA VAL A 267 7.10 22.62 -17.26
C VAL A 267 5.80 23.18 -17.83
N THR A 268 4.66 22.60 -17.45
CA THR A 268 3.34 23.00 -17.96
C THR A 268 2.94 24.40 -17.51
N LEU A 269 3.22 24.77 -16.26
CA LEU A 269 2.95 26.09 -15.69
C LEU A 269 3.83 27.15 -16.36
N LYS A 270 5.14 26.88 -16.50
CA LYS A 270 6.09 27.75 -17.23
C LYS A 270 5.62 27.99 -18.67
N THR A 271 5.31 26.92 -19.39
CA THR A 271 4.80 27.01 -20.77
C THR A 271 3.46 27.75 -20.83
N SER A 272 2.56 27.54 -19.88
CA SER A 272 1.25 28.23 -19.86
C SER A 272 1.39 29.74 -19.61
N ILE A 273 2.25 30.16 -18.67
CA ILE A 273 2.57 31.57 -18.42
C ILE A 273 3.20 32.19 -19.67
N GLN A 274 4.20 31.53 -20.27
CA GLN A 274 4.83 31.98 -21.51
C GLN A 274 3.83 32.11 -22.65
N ASN A 275 2.93 31.15 -22.80
CA ASN A 275 1.89 31.14 -23.84
C ASN A 275 0.88 32.28 -23.64
N ALA A 276 0.48 32.57 -22.40
CA ALA A 276 -0.40 33.70 -22.08
C ALA A 276 0.26 35.06 -22.39
N LEU A 277 1.53 35.25 -22.00
CA LEU A 277 2.29 36.47 -22.30
C LEU A 277 2.51 36.65 -23.81
N LEU A 278 2.86 35.59 -24.54
CA LEU A 278 2.98 35.61 -25.99
C LEU A 278 1.64 35.86 -26.70
N ALA A 279 0.53 35.34 -26.17
CA ALA A 279 -0.81 35.62 -26.68
C ALA A 279 -1.17 37.10 -26.53
N PHE A 280 -0.97 37.67 -25.34
CA PHE A 280 -1.21 39.10 -25.08
C PHE A 280 -0.35 40.01 -25.98
N SER A 281 0.95 39.70 -26.11
CA SER A 281 1.87 40.43 -27.00
C SER A 281 1.41 40.38 -28.45
N LYS A 282 1.09 39.20 -28.99
CA LYS A 282 0.60 39.03 -30.36
C LYS A 282 -0.74 39.72 -30.60
N LEU A 283 -1.71 39.62 -29.68
CA LEU A 283 -2.99 40.31 -29.79
C LEU A 283 -2.81 41.85 -29.79
N SER A 284 -1.88 42.36 -28.99
CA SER A 284 -1.54 43.80 -28.98
C SER A 284 -0.96 44.27 -30.32
N VAL A 285 -0.13 43.44 -30.96
CA VAL A 285 0.42 43.70 -32.31
C VAL A 285 -0.69 43.65 -33.37
N VAL A 286 -1.60 42.68 -33.30
CA VAL A 286 -2.76 42.61 -34.21
C VAL A 286 -3.66 43.84 -34.03
N ALA A 287 -3.89 44.28 -32.79
CA ALA A 287 -4.72 45.45 -32.48
C ALA A 287 -4.17 46.75 -33.10
N THR A 288 -2.84 46.93 -33.13
CA THR A 288 -2.21 48.12 -33.74
C THR A 288 -2.09 48.01 -35.27
N GLN A 289 -1.90 46.80 -35.82
CA GLN A 289 -1.74 46.59 -37.26
C GLN A 289 -3.07 46.53 -38.02
N SER A 290 -4.11 45.93 -37.44
CA SER A 290 -5.44 45.87 -38.07
C SER A 290 -6.55 45.61 -37.04
N PRO A 291 -7.25 46.66 -36.57
CA PRO A 291 -8.40 46.53 -35.67
C PRO A 291 -9.54 45.65 -36.24
N VAL A 292 -9.68 45.60 -37.57
CA VAL A 292 -10.69 44.76 -38.25
C VAL A 292 -10.40 43.27 -38.06
N VAL A 293 -9.12 42.87 -38.17
CA VAL A 293 -8.68 41.49 -37.89
C VAL A 293 -8.92 41.11 -36.44
N LEU A 294 -8.72 42.05 -35.50
CA LEU A 294 -9.03 41.83 -34.09
C LEU A 294 -10.53 41.59 -33.86
N GLY A 295 -11.41 42.33 -34.54
CA GLY A 295 -12.87 42.13 -34.48
C GLY A 295 -13.30 40.76 -34.98
N ILE A 296 -12.82 40.34 -36.16
CA ILE A 296 -13.05 38.99 -36.73
C ILE A 296 -12.50 37.92 -35.78
N GLY A 297 -11.30 38.13 -35.24
CA GLY A 297 -10.67 37.26 -34.25
C GLY A 297 -11.47 37.10 -32.96
N GLY A 298 -12.10 38.18 -32.48
CA GLY A 298 -12.96 38.17 -31.30
C GLY A 298 -14.19 37.26 -31.47
N VAL A 299 -14.85 37.33 -32.63
CA VAL A 299 -15.98 36.43 -32.96
C VAL A 299 -15.51 34.97 -33.02
N GLY A 300 -14.38 34.71 -33.66
CA GLY A 300 -13.77 33.37 -33.70
C GLY A 300 -13.40 32.85 -32.30
N ALA A 301 -12.87 33.71 -31.42
CA ALA A 301 -12.54 33.36 -30.05
C ALA A 301 -13.78 32.99 -29.22
N VAL A 302 -14.92 33.67 -29.40
CA VAL A 302 -16.19 33.30 -28.73
C VAL A 302 -16.66 31.91 -29.17
N ILE A 303 -16.65 31.62 -30.48
CA ILE A 303 -17.01 30.29 -31.02
C ILE A 303 -16.09 29.20 -30.46
N PHE A 304 -14.78 29.48 -30.41
CA PHE A 304 -13.79 28.56 -29.83
C PHE A 304 -14.01 28.31 -28.34
N VAL A 305 -14.22 29.35 -27.53
CA VAL A 305 -14.47 29.21 -26.09
C VAL A 305 -15.73 28.38 -25.83
N PHE A 306 -16.80 28.62 -26.58
CA PHE A 306 -18.03 27.82 -26.50
C PHE A 306 -17.79 26.34 -26.85
N GLY A 307 -17.14 26.06 -27.98
CA GLY A 307 -16.80 24.69 -28.39
C GLY A 307 -15.87 23.98 -27.39
N MET A 308 -14.86 24.69 -26.86
CA MET A 308 -13.97 24.18 -25.82
C MET A 308 -14.73 23.84 -24.54
N HIS A 309 -15.70 24.66 -24.12
CA HIS A 309 -16.48 24.41 -22.91
C HIS A 309 -17.28 23.09 -22.98
N LEU A 310 -17.76 22.73 -24.17
CA LEU A 310 -18.42 21.44 -24.42
C LEU A 310 -17.40 20.27 -24.38
N ILE A 311 -16.25 20.44 -25.03
CA ILE A 311 -15.20 19.39 -25.13
C ILE A 311 -14.57 19.10 -23.76
N ILE A 312 -14.24 20.13 -22.97
CA ILE A 312 -13.58 19.98 -21.66
C ILE A 312 -14.41 19.11 -20.69
N ARG A 313 -15.74 19.25 -20.69
CA ARG A 313 -16.64 18.41 -19.87
C ARG A 313 -16.54 16.93 -20.22
N SER A 314 -16.41 16.59 -21.51
CA SER A 314 -16.20 15.22 -21.98
C SER A 314 -14.80 14.72 -21.62
N THR A 315 -13.77 15.54 -21.87
CA THR A 315 -12.37 15.27 -21.56
C THR A 315 -12.16 14.89 -20.09
N ASN A 316 -12.73 15.66 -19.16
CA ASN A 316 -12.56 15.42 -17.72
C ASN A 316 -13.20 14.10 -17.28
N ARG A 317 -14.38 13.75 -17.82
CA ARG A 317 -15.03 12.45 -17.55
C ARG A 317 -14.20 11.28 -18.07
N ALA A 318 -13.71 11.37 -19.30
CA ALA A 318 -12.83 10.33 -19.88
C ALA A 318 -11.54 10.14 -19.06
N ARG A 319 -10.92 11.25 -18.61
CA ARG A 319 -9.71 11.21 -17.78
C ARG A 319 -9.97 10.64 -16.38
N PHE A 320 -11.10 10.97 -15.75
CA PHE A 320 -11.49 10.38 -14.46
C PHE A 320 -11.67 8.87 -14.56
N MET A 321 -12.36 8.40 -15.60
CA MET A 321 -12.57 6.97 -15.86
C MET A 321 -11.25 6.22 -16.12
N GLU A 322 -10.34 6.78 -16.94
CA GLU A 322 -9.01 6.20 -17.18
C GLU A 322 -8.23 6.04 -15.88
N GLY A 323 -8.16 7.08 -15.04
CA GLY A 323 -7.41 7.00 -13.78
C GLY A 323 -8.00 5.99 -12.79
N ALA A 324 -9.33 5.85 -12.75
CA ALA A 324 -10.01 4.86 -11.92
C ALA A 324 -9.78 3.41 -12.42
N LEU A 325 -9.75 3.20 -13.74
CA LEU A 325 -9.48 1.89 -14.33
C LEU A 325 -8.00 1.50 -14.21
N MET A 326 -7.08 2.44 -14.39
CA MET A 326 -5.64 2.20 -14.23
C MET A 326 -5.27 1.79 -12.79
N SER A 327 -5.93 2.38 -11.78
CA SER A 327 -5.77 1.93 -10.39
C SER A 327 -6.16 0.45 -10.19
N ARG A 328 -7.15 -0.06 -10.94
CA ARG A 328 -7.55 -1.49 -10.89
C ARG A 328 -6.54 -2.39 -11.61
N VAL A 329 -5.94 -1.92 -12.71
CA VAL A 329 -4.83 -2.61 -13.39
C VAL A 329 -3.65 -2.79 -12.43
N LEU A 330 -3.24 -1.72 -11.75
CA LEU A 330 -2.15 -1.77 -10.78
C LEU A 330 -2.47 -2.70 -9.60
N GLN A 331 -3.68 -2.61 -9.03
CA GLN A 331 -4.12 -3.51 -7.96
C GLN A 331 -4.05 -4.99 -8.37
N HIS A 332 -4.56 -5.33 -9.56
CA HIS A 332 -4.50 -6.70 -10.10
C HIS A 332 -3.05 -7.18 -10.30
N VAL A 333 -2.14 -6.31 -10.76
CA VAL A 333 -0.72 -6.65 -10.90
C VAL A 333 -0.08 -6.92 -9.54
N THR A 334 -0.29 -6.06 -8.54
CA THR A 334 0.24 -6.26 -7.18
C THR A 334 -0.28 -7.55 -6.56
N GLU A 335 -1.59 -7.81 -6.63
CA GLU A 335 -2.20 -9.04 -6.11
C GLU A 335 -1.67 -10.29 -6.83
N THR A 336 -1.43 -10.20 -8.15
CA THR A 336 -0.84 -11.30 -8.95
C THR A 336 0.62 -11.56 -8.59
N ILE A 337 1.41 -10.53 -8.27
CA ILE A 337 2.81 -10.67 -7.85
C ILE A 337 2.88 -11.31 -6.46
N ASP A 338 2.11 -10.80 -5.50
CA ASP A 338 2.05 -11.32 -4.13
C ASP A 338 1.56 -12.78 -4.06
N SER A 339 0.71 -13.20 -5.02
CA SER A 339 0.16 -14.56 -5.10
C SER A 339 0.76 -15.43 -6.22
N LEU A 340 1.88 -15.02 -6.84
CA LEU A 340 2.41 -15.61 -8.08
C LEU A 340 2.68 -17.12 -7.98
N SER A 341 3.14 -17.61 -6.82
CA SER A 341 3.35 -19.04 -6.56
C SER A 341 2.04 -19.83 -6.65
N SER A 342 0.95 -19.29 -6.09
CA SER A 342 -0.39 -19.89 -6.15
C SER A 342 -0.98 -19.81 -7.55
N VAL A 343 -0.87 -18.67 -8.25
CA VAL A 343 -1.39 -18.54 -9.63
C VAL A 343 -0.73 -19.56 -10.57
N ARG A 344 0.57 -19.84 -10.36
CA ARG A 344 1.32 -20.87 -11.10
C ARG A 344 0.92 -22.29 -10.69
N SER A 345 0.81 -22.61 -9.40
CA SER A 345 0.50 -23.98 -8.94
C SER A 345 -0.91 -24.45 -9.29
N TYR A 346 -1.88 -23.54 -9.34
CA TYR A 346 -3.24 -23.85 -9.83
C TYR A 346 -3.40 -23.74 -11.36
N HIS A 347 -2.31 -23.52 -12.11
CA HIS A 347 -2.31 -23.34 -13.58
C HIS A 347 -3.24 -22.20 -14.08
N MET A 348 -3.53 -21.19 -13.24
CA MET A 348 -4.49 -20.13 -13.54
C MET A 348 -3.89 -18.93 -14.32
N VAL A 349 -2.63 -19.02 -14.74
CA VAL A 349 -1.86 -17.93 -15.38
C VAL A 349 -2.63 -17.31 -16.55
N GLU A 350 -3.14 -18.12 -17.48
CA GLU A 350 -3.86 -17.61 -18.67
C GLU A 350 -5.13 -16.85 -18.31
N ARG A 351 -5.88 -17.28 -17.28
CA ARG A 351 -7.08 -16.58 -16.81
C ARG A 351 -6.73 -15.22 -16.20
N PHE A 352 -5.64 -15.16 -15.43
CA PHE A 352 -5.14 -13.92 -14.83
C PHE A 352 -4.62 -12.95 -15.92
N CYS A 353 -3.91 -13.46 -16.94
CA CYS A 353 -3.50 -12.68 -18.11
C CYS A 353 -4.71 -12.17 -18.90
N GLY A 354 -5.70 -13.02 -19.21
CA GLY A 354 -6.91 -12.61 -19.94
C GLY A 354 -7.81 -11.64 -19.16
N TYR A 355 -7.76 -11.63 -17.83
CA TYR A 355 -8.39 -10.58 -17.02
C TYR A 355 -7.58 -9.27 -17.05
N PHE A 356 -6.26 -9.35 -16.91
CA PHE A 356 -5.35 -8.20 -17.06
C PHE A 356 -5.50 -7.51 -18.43
N CYS A 357 -5.58 -8.27 -19.52
CA CYS A 357 -5.86 -7.73 -20.86
C CYS A 357 -7.17 -6.96 -20.88
N ARG A 358 -8.29 -7.54 -20.41
CA ARG A 358 -9.60 -6.86 -20.39
C ARG A 358 -9.62 -5.59 -19.53
N LEU A 359 -8.91 -5.57 -18.40
CA LEU A 359 -8.73 -4.37 -17.59
C LEU A 359 -7.91 -3.29 -18.32
N THR A 360 -6.85 -3.71 -19.00
CA THR A 360 -5.99 -2.83 -19.80
C THR A 360 -6.74 -2.26 -20.99
N ASP A 361 -7.50 -3.08 -21.73
CA ASP A 361 -8.36 -2.66 -22.86
C ASP A 361 -9.41 -1.64 -22.41
N SER A 362 -10.02 -1.86 -21.23
CA SER A 362 -10.99 -0.93 -20.65
C SER A 362 -10.35 0.42 -20.31
N SER A 363 -9.15 0.40 -19.70
CA SER A 363 -8.36 1.61 -19.42
C SER A 363 -7.98 2.34 -20.72
N MET A 364 -7.51 1.58 -21.72
CA MET A 364 -7.09 2.09 -23.02
C MET A 364 -8.24 2.68 -23.84
N LEU A 365 -9.47 2.14 -23.70
CA LEU A 365 -10.67 2.73 -24.30
C LEU A 365 -10.95 4.14 -23.74
N ALA A 366 -10.85 4.32 -22.41
CA ALA A 366 -11.02 5.62 -21.78
C ALA A 366 -9.89 6.60 -22.18
N TYR A 367 -8.65 6.13 -22.26
CA TYR A 367 -7.51 6.89 -22.79
C TYR A 367 -7.72 7.33 -24.24
N ASN A 368 -8.20 6.42 -25.10
CA ASN A 368 -8.51 6.71 -26.50
C ASN A 368 -9.65 7.73 -26.65
N ALA A 369 -10.67 7.69 -25.80
CA ALA A 369 -11.73 8.70 -25.76
C ALA A 369 -11.20 10.10 -25.40
N TRP A 370 -10.28 10.18 -24.43
CA TRP A 370 -9.57 11.42 -24.08
C TRP A 370 -8.70 11.94 -25.25
N MET A 371 -7.94 11.05 -25.91
CA MET A 371 -7.17 11.38 -27.12
C MET A 371 -8.07 11.89 -28.25
N CYS A 372 -9.27 11.31 -28.43
CA CYS A 372 -10.24 11.78 -29.43
C CYS A 372 -10.76 13.18 -29.10
N CYS A 373 -11.06 13.50 -27.83
CA CYS A 373 -11.45 14.85 -27.41
C CYS A 373 -10.34 15.88 -27.73
N SER A 374 -9.07 15.54 -27.48
CA SER A 374 -7.91 16.37 -27.86
C SER A 374 -7.77 16.55 -29.39
N ARG A 375 -8.05 15.52 -30.19
CA ARG A 375 -8.07 15.61 -31.67
C ARG A 375 -9.20 16.52 -32.17
N VAL A 376 -10.42 16.36 -31.64
CA VAL A 376 -11.58 17.21 -31.99
C VAL A 376 -11.32 18.68 -31.62
N SER A 377 -10.70 18.93 -30.47
CA SER A 377 -10.28 20.26 -30.06
C SER A 377 -9.31 20.93 -31.05
N ARG A 378 -8.31 20.18 -31.55
CA ARG A 378 -7.39 20.69 -32.59
C ARG A 378 -8.08 20.89 -33.94
N ALA A 379 -9.05 20.04 -34.29
CA ALA A 379 -9.85 20.23 -35.50
C ALA A 379 -10.73 21.49 -35.42
N LEU A 380 -11.33 21.78 -34.26
CA LEU A 380 -12.08 23.02 -34.00
C LEU A 380 -11.18 24.26 -34.19
N VAL A 381 -9.97 24.26 -33.64
CA VAL A 381 -8.98 25.33 -33.87
C VAL A 381 -8.67 25.49 -35.35
N GLY A 382 -8.48 24.39 -36.09
CA GLY A 382 -8.24 24.43 -37.54
C GLY A 382 -9.39 25.05 -38.33
N ILE A 383 -10.63 24.65 -38.05
CA ILE A 383 -11.85 25.14 -38.73
C ILE A 383 -12.07 26.64 -38.44
N VAL A 384 -12.05 27.03 -37.16
CA VAL A 384 -12.22 28.44 -36.77
C VAL A 384 -11.06 29.29 -37.30
N GLY A 385 -9.84 28.75 -37.27
CA GLY A 385 -8.67 29.44 -37.77
C GLY A 385 -8.71 29.69 -39.28
N PHE A 386 -9.13 28.69 -40.06
CA PHE A 386 -9.39 28.84 -41.49
C PHE A 386 -10.45 29.89 -41.77
N ALA A 387 -11.56 29.89 -41.00
CA ALA A 387 -12.62 30.88 -41.15
C ALA A 387 -12.15 32.32 -40.85
N ILE A 388 -11.30 32.53 -39.84
CA ILE A 388 -10.71 33.85 -39.52
C ILE A 388 -9.83 34.35 -40.68
N VAL A 389 -8.95 33.50 -41.21
CA VAL A 389 -8.04 33.86 -42.32
C VAL A 389 -8.84 34.13 -43.61
N LEU A 390 -9.82 33.29 -43.94
CA LEU A 390 -10.67 33.46 -45.12
C LEU A 390 -11.52 34.75 -45.02
N THR A 391 -12.15 35.00 -43.87
CA THR A 391 -12.94 36.21 -43.65
C THR A 391 -12.04 37.45 -43.71
N THR A 392 -10.84 37.39 -43.15
CA THR A 392 -9.86 38.48 -43.25
C THR A 392 -9.48 38.75 -44.71
N LEU A 393 -9.20 37.71 -45.49
CA LEU A 393 -8.85 37.84 -46.91
C LEU A 393 -9.97 38.51 -47.71
N VAL A 394 -11.22 38.06 -47.54
CA VAL A 394 -12.39 38.65 -48.22
C VAL A 394 -12.59 40.10 -47.80
N VAL A 395 -12.54 40.41 -46.50
CA VAL A 395 -12.72 41.78 -45.98
C VAL A 395 -11.59 42.69 -46.44
N ALA A 396 -10.34 42.22 -46.47
CA ALA A 396 -9.21 42.99 -46.97
C ALA A 396 -9.41 43.34 -48.46
N VAL A 397 -9.72 42.34 -49.31
CA VAL A 397 -9.95 42.54 -50.75
C VAL A 397 -11.13 43.49 -51.02
N VAL A 398 -12.19 43.46 -50.20
CA VAL A 398 -13.37 44.33 -50.38
C VAL A 398 -13.15 45.75 -49.85
N THR A 399 -12.35 45.93 -48.78
CA THR A 399 -12.21 47.25 -48.11
C THR A 399 -10.98 48.06 -48.54
N THR A 400 -9.91 47.44 -49.02
CA THR A 400 -8.70 48.18 -49.44
C THR A 400 -8.74 48.54 -50.93
N THR A 401 -8.56 49.83 -51.24
CA THR A 401 -8.64 50.32 -52.62
C THR A 401 -7.31 50.66 -53.30
N ASN A 402 -6.16 50.73 -52.59
CA ASN A 402 -4.86 51.06 -53.23
C ASN A 402 -3.56 50.44 -52.64
N ASP A 403 -3.48 50.01 -51.37
CA ASP A 403 -2.19 49.59 -50.75
C ASP A 403 -2.02 48.08 -50.52
N ALA A 404 -1.24 47.41 -51.37
CA ALA A 404 -0.93 45.98 -51.24
C ALA A 404 -0.21 45.59 -49.93
N SER A 405 0.56 46.52 -49.35
CA SER A 405 1.24 46.33 -48.06
C SER A 405 0.26 46.11 -46.90
N SER A 406 -0.89 46.81 -46.91
CA SER A 406 -1.92 46.72 -45.88
C SER A 406 -2.61 45.35 -45.88
N VAL A 407 -2.89 44.80 -47.06
CA VAL A 407 -3.46 43.45 -47.25
C VAL A 407 -2.47 42.39 -46.76
N GLY A 408 -1.18 42.51 -47.11
CA GLY A 408 -0.13 41.60 -46.65
C GLY A 408 0.04 41.63 -45.12
N LEU A 409 -0.04 42.81 -44.50
CA LEU A 409 -0.02 42.96 -43.04
C LEU A 409 -1.25 42.34 -42.37
N ALA A 410 -2.46 42.62 -42.86
CA ALA A 410 -3.70 42.05 -42.32
C ALA A 410 -3.71 40.52 -42.42
N LEU A 411 -3.27 39.95 -43.54
CA LEU A 411 -3.18 38.50 -43.72
C LEU A 411 -2.15 37.87 -42.76
N THR A 412 -0.96 38.49 -42.62
CA THR A 412 0.07 38.03 -41.66
C THR A 412 -0.43 38.11 -40.21
N SER A 413 -1.17 39.17 -39.87
CA SER A 413 -1.81 39.36 -38.56
C SER A 413 -2.87 38.28 -38.30
N SER A 414 -3.68 37.94 -39.30
CA SER A 414 -4.76 36.95 -39.18
C SER A 414 -4.25 35.56 -38.82
N LEU A 415 -3.06 35.16 -39.30
CA LEU A 415 -2.42 33.88 -38.97
C LEU A 415 -1.97 33.79 -37.50
N SER A 416 -1.80 34.92 -36.81
CA SER A 416 -1.39 34.93 -35.40
C SER A 416 -2.49 34.45 -34.46
N ILE A 417 -3.77 34.73 -34.75
CA ILE A 417 -4.90 34.36 -33.89
C ILE A 417 -5.11 32.82 -33.85
N PRO A 418 -5.19 32.08 -34.97
CA PRO A 418 -5.24 30.62 -34.96
C PRO A 418 -4.06 29.97 -34.25
N LEU A 419 -2.86 30.55 -34.40
CA LEU A 419 -1.65 30.06 -33.73
C LEU A 419 -1.75 30.21 -32.20
N ILE A 420 -2.25 31.35 -31.70
CA ILE A 420 -2.55 31.53 -30.27
C ILE A 420 -3.57 30.48 -29.80
N MET A 421 -4.66 30.29 -30.53
CA MET A 421 -5.72 29.34 -30.18
C MET A 421 -5.19 27.90 -30.12
N MET A 422 -4.31 27.51 -31.06
CA MET A 422 -3.63 26.21 -31.05
C MET A 422 -2.74 26.06 -29.81
N THR A 423 -1.92 27.07 -29.53
CA THR A 423 -0.99 27.06 -28.38
C THR A 423 -1.72 27.01 -27.02
N LEU A 424 -2.85 27.72 -26.89
CA LEU A 424 -3.73 27.61 -25.72
C LEU A 424 -4.39 26.23 -25.64
N CYS A 425 -4.93 25.72 -26.75
CA CYS A 425 -5.50 24.38 -26.85
C CYS A 425 -4.52 23.29 -26.39
N THR A 426 -3.25 23.33 -26.82
CA THR A 426 -2.26 22.32 -26.44
C THR A 426 -1.83 22.42 -24.97
N ALA A 427 -1.87 23.62 -24.37
CA ALA A 427 -1.54 23.82 -22.95
C ALA A 427 -2.68 23.42 -22.00
N LEU A 428 -3.94 23.54 -22.42
CA LEU A 428 -5.12 23.28 -21.58
C LEU A 428 -5.23 21.80 -21.14
N PHE A 429 -5.03 20.83 -22.04
CA PHE A 429 -5.24 19.42 -21.72
C PHE A 429 -4.26 18.88 -20.66
N PRO A 430 -2.92 19.12 -20.74
CA PRO A 430 -2.00 18.74 -19.67
C PRO A 430 -2.27 19.49 -18.36
N SER A 431 -2.66 20.77 -18.42
CA SER A 431 -2.97 21.56 -17.22
C SER A 431 -4.14 20.97 -16.43
N LEU A 432 -5.20 20.54 -17.12
CA LEU A 432 -6.33 19.84 -16.50
C LEU A 432 -5.92 18.49 -15.87
N GLN A 433 -4.99 17.76 -16.48
CA GLN A 433 -4.45 16.52 -15.92
C GLN A 433 -3.68 16.77 -14.62
N HIS A 434 -2.81 17.79 -14.59
CA HIS A 434 -2.03 18.11 -13.39
C HIS A 434 -2.91 18.66 -12.26
N LEU A 435 -3.98 19.41 -12.59
CA LEU A 435 -4.95 19.88 -11.59
C LEU A 435 -5.64 18.72 -10.84
N VAL A 436 -6.03 17.65 -11.54
CA VAL A 436 -6.65 16.47 -10.91
C VAL A 436 -5.65 15.72 -10.00
N ALA A 437 -4.38 15.64 -10.38
CA ALA A 437 -3.34 15.07 -9.50
C ALA A 437 -3.15 15.93 -8.24
N PHE A 438 -3.19 17.26 -8.39
CA PHE A 438 -3.09 18.21 -7.27
C PHE A 438 -4.29 18.15 -6.32
N GLU A 439 -5.52 18.06 -6.84
CA GLU A 439 -6.76 17.88 -6.05
C GLU A 439 -6.71 16.60 -5.20
N ARG A 440 -6.22 15.49 -5.78
CA ARG A 440 -6.01 14.21 -5.08
C ARG A 440 -4.89 14.24 -4.04
N ALA A 441 -3.91 15.11 -4.21
CA ALA A 441 -2.87 15.35 -3.22
C ALA A 441 -3.44 16.15 -2.04
N LEU A 442 -4.23 17.20 -2.31
CA LEU A 442 -4.92 17.99 -1.29
C LEU A 442 -5.90 17.14 -0.46
N GLU A 443 -6.67 16.24 -1.08
CA GLU A 443 -7.54 15.26 -0.37
C GLU A 443 -6.77 14.50 0.72
N TYR A 444 -5.48 14.19 0.49
CA TYR A 444 -4.63 13.50 1.45
C TYR A 444 -4.02 14.41 2.53
N THR A 445 -4.02 15.73 2.33
CA THR A 445 -3.69 16.73 3.37
C THR A 445 -4.86 17.04 4.31
N GLU A 446 -6.08 16.58 3.99
CA GLU A 446 -7.29 16.79 4.77
C GLU A 446 -7.78 15.52 5.49
N LEU A 447 -6.95 14.46 5.53
CA LEU A 447 -7.32 13.18 6.15
C LEU A 447 -7.60 13.32 7.66
N PRO A 448 -8.58 12.57 8.20
CA PRO A 448 -8.93 12.64 9.61
C PRO A 448 -7.77 12.16 10.49
N GLN A 449 -7.40 13.00 11.47
CA GLN A 449 -6.29 12.73 12.38
C GLN A 449 -6.76 11.91 13.60
N GLU A 450 -5.90 11.00 14.07
CA GLU A 450 -6.21 10.11 15.19
C GLU A 450 -6.21 10.83 16.55
N GLU A 451 -5.25 11.73 16.80
CA GLU A 451 -5.21 12.57 18.01
C GLU A 451 -6.24 13.72 17.92
N GLY A 452 -7.53 13.40 18.02
CA GLY A 452 -8.62 14.38 18.04
C GLY A 452 -10.05 13.85 17.89
N GLN A 453 -10.24 12.57 17.56
CA GLN A 453 -11.58 11.98 17.43
C GLN A 453 -12.18 11.58 18.80
N GLU A 454 -13.46 11.88 19.02
CA GLU A 454 -14.19 11.30 20.15
C GLU A 454 -14.35 9.78 19.94
N PRO A 455 -14.19 8.93 20.96
CA PRO A 455 -14.34 7.47 20.82
C PRO A 455 -15.66 7.04 20.19
N ALA A 456 -16.73 7.83 20.41
CA ALA A 456 -18.06 7.58 19.87
C ALA A 456 -18.18 7.75 18.33
N SER A 457 -17.21 8.39 17.66
CA SER A 457 -17.20 8.51 16.19
C SER A 457 -16.49 7.36 15.46
N LEU A 458 -15.85 6.44 16.19
CA LEU A 458 -15.13 5.32 15.58
C LEU A 458 -16.13 4.25 15.07
N PRO A 459 -16.02 3.76 13.81
CA PRO A 459 -17.03 2.88 13.22
C PRO A 459 -17.31 1.59 14.01
N TRP A 460 -16.27 1.01 14.61
CA TRP A 460 -16.35 -0.20 15.44
C TRP A 460 -16.91 0.07 16.86
N TYR A 461 -16.96 1.33 17.30
CA TYR A 461 -17.60 1.75 18.54
C TYR A 461 -19.12 1.94 18.36
N SER A 462 -19.66 1.73 17.16
CA SER A 462 -21.10 1.85 16.92
C SER A 462 -21.88 0.86 17.79
N ARG A 463 -22.90 1.40 18.48
CA ARG A 463 -23.68 0.75 19.54
C ARG A 463 -24.14 -0.68 19.19
N SER A 464 -23.42 -1.69 19.67
CA SER A 464 -23.92 -3.06 19.71
C SER A 464 -24.91 -3.23 20.87
N SER A 465 -26.17 -3.49 20.51
CA SER A 465 -27.32 -3.76 21.39
C SER A 465 -27.87 -2.59 22.24
N GLY A 466 -29.20 -2.42 22.19
CA GLY A 466 -29.91 -1.39 22.93
C GLY A 466 -30.17 -1.77 24.39
N SER A 467 -29.19 -1.51 25.28
CA SER A 467 -29.42 -1.45 26.72
C SER A 467 -29.25 -0.01 27.24
N SER A 468 -30.38 0.65 27.46
CA SER A 468 -30.46 1.97 28.09
C SER A 468 -29.96 1.90 29.54
N GLY A 469 -28.67 2.11 29.79
CA GLY A 469 -28.13 2.13 31.16
C GLY A 469 -26.61 2.22 31.26
N ALA A 470 -25.87 1.54 30.40
CA ALA A 470 -24.41 1.60 30.40
C ALA A 470 -23.91 2.83 29.64
N ARG A 471 -23.70 3.96 30.35
CA ARG A 471 -22.64 4.90 29.94
C ARG A 471 -21.35 4.09 29.87
N GLY A 472 -20.65 4.12 28.73
CA GLY A 472 -19.47 3.29 28.49
C GLY A 472 -18.51 3.37 29.67
N ALA A 473 -18.15 2.23 30.24
CA ALA A 473 -17.25 2.18 31.38
C ALA A 473 -15.92 2.80 30.95
N ALA A 474 -15.53 3.91 31.59
CA ALA A 474 -14.28 4.58 31.30
C ALA A 474 -13.11 3.62 31.57
N SER A 475 -12.45 3.17 30.51
CA SER A 475 -11.25 2.34 30.60
C SER A 475 -10.17 3.09 31.37
N ARG A 476 -9.65 2.46 32.43
CA ARG A 476 -8.67 3.08 33.33
C ARG A 476 -7.41 2.24 33.45
N ILE A 477 -6.27 2.93 33.51
CA ILE A 477 -4.96 2.35 33.87
C ILE A 477 -4.47 3.12 35.08
N ASP A 478 -4.05 2.40 36.13
CA ASP A 478 -3.69 2.98 37.45
C ASP A 478 -4.75 3.97 38.01
N GLY A 479 -6.03 3.70 37.72
CA GLY A 479 -7.17 4.54 38.10
C GLY A 479 -7.40 5.79 37.23
N VAL A 480 -6.46 6.15 36.35
CA VAL A 480 -6.55 7.28 35.40
C VAL A 480 -7.34 6.88 34.16
N ASP A 481 -8.27 7.73 33.72
CA ASP A 481 -9.07 7.53 32.51
C ASP A 481 -8.19 7.68 31.26
N ILE A 482 -8.08 6.65 30.43
CA ILE A 482 -7.21 6.66 29.24
C ILE A 482 -7.56 7.76 28.23
N ASN A 483 -8.82 8.21 28.19
CA ASN A 483 -9.28 9.25 27.27
C ASN A 483 -8.70 10.64 27.62
N THR A 484 -8.13 10.78 28.82
CA THR A 484 -7.47 12.02 29.29
C THR A 484 -5.96 12.03 29.05
N VAL A 485 -5.39 10.93 28.56
CA VAL A 485 -3.94 10.74 28.38
C VAL A 485 -3.58 10.88 26.89
N PRO A 486 -2.58 11.72 26.52
CA PRO A 486 -2.13 11.82 25.13
C PRO A 486 -1.72 10.45 24.56
N LEU A 487 -2.20 10.12 23.37
CA LEU A 487 -2.09 8.79 22.78
C LEU A 487 -0.63 8.35 22.61
N ARG A 488 0.26 9.26 22.20
CA ARG A 488 1.71 9.01 22.17
C ARG A 488 2.30 8.61 23.53
N ARG A 489 1.82 9.18 24.64
CA ARG A 489 2.28 8.81 26.00
C ARG A 489 1.77 7.42 26.40
N LEU A 490 0.52 7.10 26.05
CA LEU A 490 -0.08 5.79 26.29
C LEU A 490 0.66 4.68 25.50
N ARG A 491 0.91 4.90 24.21
CA ARG A 491 1.66 3.98 23.30
C ARG A 491 3.13 3.77 23.66
N ASN A 492 3.71 4.67 24.46
CA ASN A 492 5.05 4.53 25.02
C ASN A 492 5.07 3.79 26.37
N ALA A 493 3.94 3.78 27.11
CA ALA A 493 3.82 3.13 28.42
C ALA A 493 3.42 1.65 28.33
N VAL A 494 2.84 1.24 27.20
CA VAL A 494 2.39 -0.14 26.91
C VAL A 494 3.21 -0.69 25.74
N THR A 495 3.68 -1.94 25.86
CA THR A 495 4.28 -2.69 24.75
C THR A 495 3.33 -3.77 24.26
N VAL A 496 3.34 -4.02 22.95
CA VAL A 496 2.57 -5.10 22.31
C VAL A 496 3.53 -6.00 21.54
N ILE A 497 3.39 -7.32 21.71
CA ILE A 497 3.98 -8.33 20.83
C ILE A 497 2.85 -8.88 19.95
N PRO A 498 2.86 -8.60 18.62
CA PRO A 498 1.77 -8.98 17.72
C PRO A 498 1.81 -10.47 17.32
N GLN A 499 0.70 -10.94 16.76
CA GLN A 499 0.56 -12.29 16.18
C GLN A 499 1.47 -12.48 14.96
N ASP A 500 1.45 -11.51 14.02
CA ASP A 500 2.26 -11.51 12.80
C ASP A 500 3.42 -10.49 12.93
N PRO A 501 4.65 -10.93 13.27
CA PRO A 501 5.78 -10.02 13.46
C PRO A 501 6.31 -9.44 12.13
N SER A 502 5.92 -8.20 11.84
CA SER A 502 6.47 -7.44 10.71
C SER A 502 7.77 -6.71 11.08
N LEU A 503 8.82 -6.93 10.30
CA LEU A 503 10.06 -6.14 10.36
C LEU A 503 10.15 -5.18 9.16
N VAL A 504 10.81 -4.05 9.36
CA VAL A 504 11.05 -3.04 8.33
C VAL A 504 12.36 -3.34 7.64
N ARG A 505 12.44 -3.10 6.32
CA ARG A 505 13.70 -3.24 5.59
C ARG A 505 14.73 -2.20 6.08
N GLY A 506 15.90 -2.68 6.49
CA GLY A 506 16.94 -1.87 7.14
C GLY A 506 17.93 -2.78 7.87
N SER A 507 18.72 -2.24 8.81
CA SER A 507 19.52 -3.11 9.67
C SER A 507 18.67 -3.73 10.80
N LEU A 508 19.16 -4.81 11.40
CA LEU A 508 18.57 -5.36 12.62
C LEU A 508 18.66 -4.34 13.76
N ARG A 509 19.73 -3.54 13.83
CA ARG A 509 19.89 -2.43 14.78
C ARG A 509 18.74 -1.43 14.67
N ASP A 510 18.43 -0.94 13.47
CA ASP A 510 17.33 0.01 13.24
C ASP A 510 15.97 -0.62 13.55
N ASN A 511 15.83 -1.93 13.37
CA ASN A 511 14.63 -2.66 13.74
C ASN A 511 14.47 -2.78 15.27
N LEU A 512 15.55 -2.94 16.03
CA LEU A 512 15.51 -3.01 17.49
C LEU A 512 15.31 -1.63 18.11
N ASP A 513 16.04 -0.63 17.62
CA ASP A 513 15.94 0.77 18.03
C ASP A 513 16.06 1.74 16.84
N ALA A 514 14.90 2.12 16.30
CA ALA A 514 14.78 3.11 15.24
C ALA A 514 15.07 4.56 15.70
N THR A 515 15.15 4.82 17.01
CA THR A 515 15.45 6.15 17.56
C THR A 515 16.93 6.37 17.84
N GLY A 516 17.72 5.29 17.94
CA GLY A 516 19.14 5.35 18.29
C GLY A 516 19.39 5.86 19.71
N SER A 517 18.43 5.72 20.63
CA SER A 517 18.57 6.14 22.02
C SER A 517 19.35 5.14 22.88
N HIS A 518 19.48 3.90 22.43
CA HIS A 518 20.17 2.81 23.12
C HIS A 518 21.54 2.54 22.51
N ASN A 519 22.49 2.16 23.37
CA ASN A 519 23.81 1.73 22.94
C ASN A 519 23.82 0.26 22.51
N ASP A 520 24.84 -0.16 21.76
CA ASP A 520 24.90 -1.51 21.21
C ASP A 520 25.00 -2.60 22.29
N GLU A 521 25.48 -2.30 23.50
CA GLU A 521 25.54 -3.28 24.60
C GLU A 521 24.17 -3.53 25.25
N GLU A 522 23.32 -2.50 25.35
CA GLU A 522 21.90 -2.65 25.72
C GLU A 522 21.15 -3.51 24.69
N LEU A 523 21.41 -3.28 23.40
CA LEU A 523 20.84 -4.10 22.31
C LEU A 523 21.34 -5.55 22.39
N TRP A 524 22.64 -5.78 22.63
CA TRP A 524 23.19 -7.11 22.83
C TRP A 524 22.65 -7.79 24.09
N GLN A 525 22.40 -7.04 25.16
CA GLN A 525 21.81 -7.58 26.38
C GLN A 525 20.38 -8.05 26.14
N ALA A 526 19.55 -7.23 25.48
CA ALA A 526 18.20 -7.63 25.09
C ALA A 526 18.20 -8.83 24.11
N LEU A 527 19.18 -8.92 23.21
CA LEU A 527 19.35 -10.09 22.33
C LEU A 527 19.83 -11.35 23.06
N ARG A 528 20.62 -11.22 24.14
CA ARG A 528 21.02 -12.35 25.00
C ARG A 528 19.82 -12.88 25.77
N GLU A 529 19.04 -11.99 26.38
CA GLU A 529 17.80 -12.34 27.10
C GLU A 529 16.74 -12.94 26.17
N ALA A 530 16.57 -12.40 24.95
CA ALA A 530 15.71 -12.98 23.92
C ALA A 530 16.34 -14.19 23.16
N HIS A 531 17.44 -14.78 23.67
CA HIS A 531 18.14 -15.94 23.09
C HIS A 531 18.47 -15.85 21.58
N LEU A 532 18.59 -14.65 21.03
CA LEU A 532 18.88 -14.39 19.62
C LEU A 532 20.35 -13.97 19.40
N ALA A 533 21.09 -13.66 20.48
CA ALA A 533 22.47 -13.20 20.42
C ALA A 533 23.41 -14.13 19.62
N ASP A 534 23.39 -15.44 19.86
CA ASP A 534 24.26 -16.39 19.14
C ASP A 534 23.95 -16.41 17.64
N PHE A 535 22.67 -16.37 17.28
CA PHE A 535 22.26 -16.24 15.88
C PHE A 535 22.79 -14.93 15.27
N VAL A 536 22.65 -13.80 15.96
CA VAL A 536 23.15 -12.49 15.46
C VAL A 536 24.67 -12.46 15.36
N ALA A 537 25.40 -13.01 16.33
CA ALA A 537 26.86 -13.09 16.34
C ALA A 537 27.42 -14.03 15.25
N SER A 538 26.65 -15.04 14.85
CA SER A 538 27.00 -15.92 13.71
C SER A 538 27.00 -15.20 12.35
N GLN A 539 26.42 -14.00 12.29
CA GLN A 539 26.21 -13.24 11.06
C GLN A 539 27.34 -12.22 10.87
N ARG A 540 28.08 -12.26 9.74
CA ARG A 540 29.28 -11.43 9.44
C ARG A 540 29.20 -9.90 9.67
N SER A 541 28.03 -9.30 9.94
CA SER A 541 27.90 -7.88 10.31
C SER A 541 27.03 -7.66 11.56
N ASN A 542 26.76 -8.69 12.35
CA ASN A 542 26.12 -8.61 13.66
C ASN A 542 24.80 -7.81 13.64
N LEU A 543 24.69 -6.76 14.47
CA LEU A 543 23.55 -5.84 14.52
C LEU A 543 23.27 -5.14 13.16
N LEU A 544 24.27 -5.03 12.29
CA LEU A 544 24.14 -4.52 10.92
C LEU A 544 23.76 -5.64 9.92
N LEU A 545 23.09 -6.70 10.37
CA LEU A 545 22.39 -7.66 9.51
C LEU A 545 21.29 -6.93 8.74
N GLU A 546 21.34 -6.95 7.41
CA GLU A 546 20.23 -6.45 6.60
C GLU A 546 19.01 -7.36 6.77
N VAL A 547 17.87 -6.75 7.08
CA VAL A 547 16.56 -7.37 7.19
C VAL A 547 15.81 -7.11 5.89
N GLY A 548 15.29 -8.16 5.27
CA GLY A 548 14.50 -8.08 4.04
C GLY A 548 13.11 -7.48 4.28
N ASP A 549 12.37 -7.21 3.20
CA ASP A 549 11.00 -6.72 3.30
C ASP A 549 10.13 -7.68 4.13
N GLY A 550 9.47 -7.18 5.17
CA GLY A 550 8.69 -7.97 6.14
C GLY A 550 9.50 -8.92 7.04
N GLY A 551 10.84 -8.86 7.00
CA GLY A 551 11.72 -9.84 7.62
C GLY A 551 11.80 -11.17 6.87
N SER A 552 11.55 -11.17 5.55
CA SER A 552 11.53 -12.36 4.68
C SER A 552 12.80 -13.23 4.68
N ASN A 553 13.91 -12.74 5.20
CA ASN A 553 15.17 -13.48 5.38
C ASN A 553 15.36 -14.11 6.78
N LEU A 554 14.34 -14.01 7.64
CA LEU A 554 14.32 -14.58 8.99
C LEU A 554 13.13 -15.55 9.14
N SER A 555 13.29 -16.60 9.94
CA SER A 555 12.18 -17.51 10.26
C SER A 555 11.08 -16.79 11.06
N VAL A 556 9.88 -17.38 11.12
CA VAL A 556 8.77 -16.86 11.95
C VAL A 556 9.22 -16.70 13.40
N GLY A 557 9.82 -17.74 13.99
CA GLY A 557 10.35 -17.70 15.36
C GLY A 557 11.44 -16.64 15.54
N GLN A 558 12.38 -16.47 14.59
CA GLN A 558 13.41 -15.43 14.67
C GLN A 558 12.79 -14.02 14.67
N ARG A 559 11.79 -13.76 13.82
CA ARG A 559 11.06 -12.48 13.81
C ARG A 559 10.35 -12.23 15.14
N GLN A 560 9.81 -13.27 15.77
CA GLN A 560 9.18 -13.19 17.08
C GLN A 560 10.18 -12.89 18.21
N LEU A 561 11.37 -13.50 18.18
CA LEU A 561 12.47 -13.18 19.11
C LEU A 561 12.97 -11.74 18.94
N VAL A 562 12.95 -11.18 17.72
CA VAL A 562 13.22 -9.74 17.50
C VAL A 562 12.13 -8.86 18.14
N CYS A 563 10.85 -9.26 18.06
CA CYS A 563 9.76 -8.57 18.75
C CYS A 563 9.86 -8.68 20.29
N LEU A 564 10.34 -9.81 20.81
CA LEU A 564 10.64 -9.97 22.24
C LEU A 564 11.81 -9.06 22.68
N ALA A 565 12.90 -9.00 21.90
CA ALA A 565 14.01 -8.10 22.17
C ALA A 565 13.58 -6.61 22.16
N ARG A 566 12.73 -6.20 21.22
CA ARG A 566 12.10 -4.86 21.22
C ARG A 566 11.33 -4.58 22.51
N ALA A 567 10.62 -5.58 23.04
CA ALA A 567 9.85 -5.43 24.27
C ALA A 567 10.74 -5.30 25.51
N LEU A 568 11.85 -6.04 25.56
CA LEU A 568 12.85 -5.96 26.62
C LEU A 568 13.51 -4.57 26.65
N ILE A 569 13.94 -4.06 25.50
CA ILE A 569 14.52 -2.71 25.35
C ILE A 569 13.58 -1.63 25.88
N ARG A 570 12.27 -1.74 25.60
CA ARG A 570 11.26 -0.77 26.06
C ARG A 570 10.99 -0.77 27.57
N ASN A 571 11.25 -1.89 28.27
CA ASN A 571 11.08 -2.03 29.73
C ASN A 571 9.75 -1.44 30.28
N THR A 572 8.62 -1.75 29.62
CA THR A 572 7.29 -1.23 29.97
C THR A 572 6.61 -2.05 31.07
N LYS A 573 5.91 -1.37 31.99
CA LYS A 573 5.15 -2.01 33.08
C LYS A 573 3.95 -2.84 32.62
N VAL A 574 3.43 -2.61 31.41
CA VAL A 574 2.28 -3.32 30.85
C VAL A 574 2.68 -3.92 29.51
N LEU A 575 2.50 -5.23 29.37
CA LEU A 575 2.82 -6.01 28.18
C LEU A 575 1.56 -6.68 27.66
N LEU A 576 1.23 -6.44 26.38
CA LEU A 576 0.17 -7.13 25.67
C LEU A 576 0.79 -8.20 24.75
N LEU A 577 0.36 -9.44 24.88
CA LEU A 577 0.77 -10.56 24.03
C LEU A 577 -0.42 -10.98 23.17
N ASP A 578 -0.34 -10.77 21.87
CA ASP A 578 -1.41 -11.13 20.93
C ASP A 578 -1.00 -12.38 20.15
N GLU A 579 -1.49 -13.55 20.57
CA GLU A 579 -1.21 -14.87 19.96
C GLU A 579 0.27 -15.17 19.69
N ALA A 580 1.16 -14.57 20.49
CA ALA A 580 2.60 -14.42 20.23
C ALA A 580 3.43 -15.72 20.09
N THR A 581 2.83 -16.90 20.23
CA THR A 581 3.47 -18.23 20.15
C THR A 581 2.64 -19.25 19.34
N SER A 582 1.64 -18.79 18.58
CA SER A 582 0.75 -19.63 17.75
C SER A 582 1.50 -20.35 16.63
N GLN A 583 2.34 -19.62 15.89
CA GLN A 583 3.07 -20.08 14.69
C GLN A 583 4.48 -20.64 15.00
N MET A 584 4.75 -21.11 16.22
CA MET A 584 6.10 -21.51 16.65
C MET A 584 6.22 -22.97 17.10
N ASP A 585 7.40 -23.52 16.86
CA ASP A 585 7.88 -24.84 17.29
C ASP A 585 7.87 -24.95 18.82
N GLY A 586 7.62 -26.15 19.34
CA GLY A 586 7.42 -26.39 20.78
C GLY A 586 8.59 -25.95 21.67
N ASP A 587 9.83 -26.03 21.19
CA ASP A 587 11.00 -25.61 21.96
C ASP A 587 11.26 -24.09 21.90
N THR A 588 10.95 -23.43 20.78
CA THR A 588 10.98 -21.96 20.70
C THR A 588 9.86 -21.32 21.50
N ASP A 589 8.68 -21.93 21.52
CA ASP A 589 7.54 -21.56 22.38
C ASP A 589 7.92 -21.64 23.87
N ARG A 590 8.47 -22.77 24.32
CA ARG A 590 9.00 -22.92 25.70
C ARG A 590 10.05 -21.87 26.04
N LEU A 591 10.97 -21.59 25.12
CA LEU A 591 12.04 -20.62 25.33
C LEU A 591 11.47 -19.20 25.51
N ILE A 592 10.58 -18.74 24.62
CA ILE A 592 9.91 -17.45 24.77
C ILE A 592 9.09 -17.39 26.06
N GLN A 593 8.37 -18.46 26.41
CA GLN A 593 7.61 -18.52 27.67
C GLN A 593 8.50 -18.43 28.92
N ALA A 594 9.70 -19.01 28.89
CA ALA A 594 10.68 -18.87 29.97
C ALA A 594 11.21 -17.44 30.07
N THR A 595 11.70 -16.85 28.97
CA THR A 595 12.16 -15.45 28.92
C THR A 595 11.07 -14.48 29.37
N LEU A 596 9.82 -14.68 28.94
CA LEU A 596 8.69 -13.84 29.35
C LEU A 596 8.48 -13.86 30.87
N ARG A 597 8.60 -15.04 31.51
CA ARG A 597 8.46 -15.17 32.97
C ARG A 597 9.61 -14.53 33.72
N GLU A 598 10.84 -14.73 33.27
CA GLU A 598 12.04 -14.22 33.96
C GLU A 598 12.18 -12.70 33.79
N SER A 599 12.23 -12.20 32.55
CA SER A 599 12.49 -10.78 32.28
C SER A 599 11.29 -9.87 32.60
N PHE A 600 10.05 -10.36 32.51
CA PHE A 600 8.84 -9.55 32.77
C PHE A 600 8.13 -9.91 34.07
N ALA A 601 8.77 -10.61 35.01
CA ALA A 601 8.22 -11.00 36.32
C ALA A 601 7.57 -9.87 37.15
N ARG A 602 7.93 -8.60 36.89
CA ARG A 602 7.40 -7.40 37.57
C ARG A 602 6.41 -6.58 36.72
N CYS A 603 6.08 -7.05 35.53
CA CYS A 603 5.17 -6.37 34.60
C CYS A 603 3.78 -7.01 34.64
N THR A 604 2.76 -6.21 34.37
CA THR A 604 1.40 -6.74 34.14
C THR A 604 1.32 -7.27 32.71
N ILE A 605 1.20 -8.59 32.56
CA ILE A 605 1.07 -9.26 31.27
C ILE A 605 -0.42 -9.57 31.01
N LEU A 606 -0.95 -9.08 29.89
CA LEU A 606 -2.25 -9.50 29.37
C LEU A 606 -2.02 -10.27 28.07
N ALA A 607 -2.37 -11.55 28.05
CA ALA A 607 -2.17 -12.42 26.90
C ALA A 607 -3.49 -12.88 26.28
N ILE A 608 -3.59 -12.75 24.97
CA ILE A 608 -4.61 -13.37 24.11
C ILE A 608 -3.97 -14.63 23.54
N ALA A 609 -4.59 -15.80 23.77
CA ALA A 609 -4.02 -17.07 23.37
C ALA A 609 -5.09 -18.08 22.93
N HIS A 610 -4.86 -18.68 21.76
CA HIS A 610 -5.65 -19.80 21.25
C HIS A 610 -5.12 -21.19 21.70
N ARG A 611 -3.92 -21.24 22.32
CA ARG A 611 -3.30 -22.48 22.81
C ARG A 611 -3.40 -22.54 24.33
N ILE A 612 -4.23 -23.43 24.87
CA ILE A 612 -4.50 -23.48 26.33
C ILE A 612 -3.24 -23.75 27.16
N ASN A 613 -2.27 -24.53 26.65
CA ASN A 613 -0.99 -24.76 27.33
C ASN A 613 -0.22 -23.47 27.68
N THR A 614 -0.38 -22.39 26.91
CA THR A 614 0.36 -21.15 27.14
C THR A 614 -0.28 -20.26 28.22
N VAL A 615 -1.48 -20.58 28.70
CA VAL A 615 -2.21 -19.82 29.74
C VAL A 615 -2.38 -20.56 31.07
N LEU A 616 -1.93 -21.81 31.19
CA LEU A 616 -2.04 -22.62 32.43
C LEU A 616 -1.32 -22.01 33.63
N ASP A 617 -0.21 -21.30 33.38
CA ASP A 617 0.65 -20.73 34.42
C ASP A 617 0.34 -19.27 34.76
N TYR A 618 -0.75 -18.71 34.22
CA TYR A 618 -1.19 -17.34 34.53
C TYR A 618 -1.93 -17.28 35.86
N ASP A 619 -1.86 -16.15 36.56
CA ASP A 619 -2.57 -15.97 37.84
C ASP A 619 -4.08 -16.09 37.69
N LYS A 620 -4.62 -15.58 36.58
CA LYS A 620 -6.05 -15.51 36.25
C LYS A 620 -6.28 -15.62 34.75
N ILE A 621 -7.46 -16.11 34.38
CA ILE A 621 -7.93 -16.15 32.99
C ILE A 621 -9.28 -15.47 32.85
N LEU A 622 -9.53 -14.93 31.66
CA LEU A 622 -10.77 -14.31 31.21
C LEU A 622 -11.25 -15.08 29.97
N VAL A 623 -12.42 -15.71 30.04
CA VAL A 623 -13.04 -16.37 28.88
C VAL A 623 -14.15 -15.49 28.33
N MET A 624 -14.12 -15.23 27.02
CA MET A 624 -15.07 -14.36 26.33
C MET A 624 -15.80 -15.10 25.20
N GLY A 625 -17.04 -14.70 24.94
CA GLY A 625 -17.86 -15.17 23.83
C GLY A 625 -19.01 -14.19 23.56
N ASP A 626 -19.42 -14.06 22.29
CA ASP A 626 -20.49 -13.15 21.84
C ASP A 626 -20.38 -11.71 22.37
N GLY A 627 -19.14 -11.19 22.45
CA GLY A 627 -18.84 -9.85 22.95
C GLY A 627 -19.03 -9.66 24.46
N ARG A 628 -19.14 -10.75 25.23
CA ARG A 628 -19.32 -10.73 26.69
C ARG A 628 -18.26 -11.58 27.40
N VAL A 629 -18.00 -11.25 28.66
CA VAL A 629 -17.24 -12.12 29.57
C VAL A 629 -18.15 -13.27 29.99
N LEU A 630 -17.73 -14.51 29.72
CA LEU A 630 -18.42 -15.73 30.14
C LEU A 630 -17.89 -16.22 31.48
N GLU A 631 -16.59 -16.13 31.71
CA GLU A 631 -15.92 -16.66 32.90
C GLU A 631 -14.68 -15.81 33.25
N TYR A 632 -14.41 -15.64 34.55
CA TYR A 632 -13.23 -14.94 35.05
C TYR A 632 -12.83 -15.48 36.42
N GLY A 633 -11.55 -15.81 36.59
CA GLY A 633 -11.07 -16.29 37.89
C GLY A 633 -9.63 -16.81 37.86
N PRO A 634 -9.09 -17.25 39.01
CA PRO A 634 -7.78 -17.87 39.10
C PRO A 634 -7.72 -19.17 38.31
N VAL A 635 -6.68 -19.35 37.49
CA VAL A 635 -6.58 -20.49 36.54
C VAL A 635 -6.71 -21.84 37.27
N ARG A 636 -6.04 -22.00 38.41
CA ARG A 636 -6.09 -23.23 39.23
C ARG A 636 -7.49 -23.55 39.79
N GLN A 637 -8.30 -22.53 40.09
CA GLN A 637 -9.66 -22.73 40.60
C GLN A 637 -10.60 -23.15 39.47
N LEU A 638 -10.53 -22.46 38.33
CA LEU A 638 -11.36 -22.77 37.16
C LEU A 638 -11.01 -24.13 36.55
N LEU A 639 -9.72 -24.48 36.48
CA LEU A 639 -9.30 -25.80 35.96
C LEU A 639 -9.83 -26.96 36.83
N ALA A 640 -9.91 -26.76 38.14
CA ALA A 640 -10.37 -27.77 39.11
C ALA A 640 -11.90 -27.92 39.18
N ASP A 641 -12.68 -26.90 38.80
CA ASP A 641 -14.14 -27.01 38.73
C ASP A 641 -14.55 -27.70 37.43
N GLU A 642 -15.12 -28.91 37.53
CA GLU A 642 -15.60 -29.66 36.36
C GLU A 642 -16.73 -28.98 35.58
N LYS A 643 -17.39 -27.96 36.17
CA LYS A 643 -18.44 -27.16 35.53
C LYS A 643 -17.90 -25.88 34.88
N SER A 644 -16.62 -25.56 35.07
CA SER A 644 -15.96 -24.44 34.41
C SER A 644 -15.90 -24.65 32.90
N LEU A 645 -16.19 -23.59 32.13
CA LEU A 645 -16.07 -23.61 30.68
C LEU A 645 -14.59 -23.70 30.27
N PHE A 646 -13.70 -23.07 31.04
CA PHE A 646 -12.26 -23.25 30.91
C PHE A 646 -11.80 -24.70 31.19
N SER A 647 -12.31 -25.37 32.24
CA SER A 647 -11.99 -26.79 32.47
C SER A 647 -12.47 -27.67 31.31
N GLU A 648 -13.67 -27.43 30.78
CA GLU A 648 -14.17 -28.14 29.60
C GLU A 648 -13.27 -27.91 28.36
N MET A 649 -12.81 -26.68 28.14
CA MET A 649 -11.85 -26.34 27.07
C MET A 649 -10.51 -27.07 27.25
N ALA A 650 -9.97 -27.13 28.46
CA ALA A 650 -8.71 -27.84 28.77
C ALA A 650 -8.84 -29.36 28.61
N LYS A 651 -9.97 -29.95 29.03
CA LYS A 651 -10.32 -31.36 28.78
C LYS A 651 -10.36 -31.64 27.27
N LYS A 652 -11.04 -30.81 26.47
CA LYS A 652 -11.12 -30.94 25.00
C LYS A 652 -9.74 -30.85 24.32
N ALA A 653 -8.88 -29.94 24.78
CA ALA A 653 -7.53 -29.78 24.24
C ALA A 653 -6.56 -30.93 24.61
N GLY A 654 -6.97 -31.92 25.41
CA GLY A 654 -6.15 -33.08 25.77
C GLY A 654 -5.07 -32.79 26.81
N ILE A 655 -5.24 -31.74 27.62
CA ILE A 655 -4.24 -31.21 28.56
C ILE A 655 -4.31 -31.87 29.94
N LEU A 656 -5.42 -32.55 30.23
CA LEU A 656 -5.63 -33.30 31.48
C LEU A 656 -5.38 -34.80 31.24
N PRO A 657 -4.21 -35.35 31.63
CA PRO A 657 -4.05 -36.79 31.80
C PRO A 657 -4.85 -37.25 33.03
N ALA A 658 -5.40 -38.45 32.98
CA ALA A 658 -6.36 -38.99 33.95
C ALA A 658 -5.76 -39.37 35.34
N GLU A 659 -4.56 -38.88 35.70
CA GLU A 659 -3.79 -39.39 36.85
C GLU A 659 -3.32 -38.31 37.85
N VAL A 660 -3.39 -37.01 37.55
CA VAL A 660 -2.92 -35.94 38.48
C VAL A 660 -4.02 -35.47 39.46
N VAL A 661 -4.89 -36.39 39.89
CA VAL A 661 -5.91 -36.16 40.93
C VAL A 661 -5.50 -36.74 42.30
N PHE A 662 -4.43 -37.56 42.37
CA PHE A 662 -4.18 -38.39 43.55
C PHE A 662 -3.03 -37.99 44.50
N GLU A 663 -1.93 -37.36 44.06
CA GLU A 663 -0.78 -37.11 44.95
C GLU A 663 -0.94 -35.91 45.90
N ALA A 664 -1.89 -35.00 45.67
CA ALA A 664 -2.14 -33.87 46.58
C ALA A 664 -2.98 -34.22 47.82
N ILE A 665 -3.47 -35.46 47.94
CA ILE A 665 -4.39 -35.89 49.02
C ILE A 665 -3.65 -36.60 50.16
N TYR A 666 -2.40 -37.06 49.96
CA TYR A 666 -1.59 -37.73 50.98
C TYR A 666 -0.34 -36.93 51.42
N SER A 667 -0.54 -35.78 52.07
CA SER A 667 0.42 -35.25 53.06
C SER A 667 -0.20 -34.23 54.03
N SER A 668 -0.84 -34.73 55.10
CA SER A 668 -1.13 -33.96 56.32
C SER A 668 -1.29 -34.93 57.51
N PRO A 669 -1.28 -34.46 58.78
CA PRO A 669 -0.38 -33.48 59.38
C PRO A 669 0.21 -33.99 60.74
N ILE A 670 1.41 -33.56 61.16
CA ILE A 670 1.92 -33.89 62.51
C ILE A 670 2.47 -32.65 63.25
N SER A 671 1.70 -32.25 64.27
CA SER A 671 2.00 -31.55 65.54
C SER A 671 3.08 -30.46 65.66
N LYS A 672 2.62 -29.31 66.18
CA LYS A 672 3.16 -28.58 67.35
C LYS A 672 4.58 -28.94 67.84
N GLN A 673 5.51 -28.00 67.74
CA GLN A 673 5.87 -27.12 68.86
C GLN A 673 6.48 -25.81 68.37
#